data_AF-A0AAD6SE05-F1
#
_entry.id   AF-A0AAD6SE05-F1
#
_cell.length_a   1.000
_cell.length_b   1.000
_cell.length_c   1.000
_cell.angle_alpha   90.00
_cell.angle_beta   90.00
_cell.angle_gamma   90.00
#
_symmetry.space_group_name_H-M   'P 1'
#
loop_
_entity.id
_entity.type
_entity.pdbx_description
1 polymer ?
#
loop_
_entity_poly.entity_id
_entity_poly.type
_entity_poly.pdbx_seq_one_letter_code
_entity_poly.pdbx_strand_id
1 'polypeptide(L)'
;MDLSPGPSHAAAGSNLPTKPRRKVKPRSTLPGTGRFSVDDSPDPAPSQSIHRASELVTTTPSNAPSFQFKLPITPLSAVHPSLSRSQPTSRVEPDPLLSASPIPDPENSFSQFEEPFPHFEEPFPFHDTEYESVSARKRDGRSPTAKIHDHLRALRADKLSPLDILVQALDPDLSEDIRYRKNLYSTDDNRLTVLLDTIMKDDYGKRKLFECMHPHLEDFACNIVAEQMDCRRKASLLQGIKDVTPEFIDNWSLEDDKDRTPFLTRILEAAAQTTHAATHNKLKRPEKMCRVVTKQLLYQSSNRCLGFQAEFGLFLWSTGCARQTIDALFRCGLSVGYDSVLNLVESLSYHCDALALEFSKGLHGFCYDNMNISTSIHVEQRGSAGPAKVQSGTFCVLYRLLGACPEHMLIAPMMQRFRSMTGLQFNRDIRPTFAQLESCHDQLVVVVIDCLREHITGFDYLAKDPLITHKALRALPDGYFTEECPVRASTTEEATVRGNLLFHDEIYIHHLKHTPESLSKYAIPGFHDQLTNARIRAAQIMRAKDVDAWSRREIFQLGFGLFHMCLNLVWAILHIHRGTINETGSLSYFFALMEKTRLGNDQPDYHTLLAALTQILDGLLLNAWHQSSGHPSLKDFAEAKPTASRLREIATRILTDLATPLPSPLPPAPPSSDSSDDEAHSSEPESTANSTPLPAEPSIDPTDDIAHQNIRILMRDLLVLVAVVRAIADGDIGRVEVFFPHLAMMFRGAGCNKYCTEILHFLVNLKHVWTPEFANIMRDNMIVRFGPGHCMGTDMNIEHLIGYLKTLLKAKGMSSTWDRLGNISAAIVHLQRVKKKINSALEGSHRSTRHTTPDTSNMVFRVQRKAAQEALHKFEPERANNDPTKAVLDIQLVGEQKLKSSTLGTFNKKVLAMAAGIEFEEDEDECPAVSFIGSCSLV
;
A
#
# COMPACT_ATOMS: atom_id res chain seq x y z
N MET A 1 -37.87 -46.76 -19.31
CA MET A 1 -38.07 -45.61 -18.40
C MET A 1 -37.25 -44.45 -18.98
N ASP A 2 -37.65 -43.78 -20.06
CA ASP A 2 -39.01 -43.30 -20.44
C ASP A 2 -39.59 -42.44 -19.30
N LEU A 3 -39.91 -41.16 -19.47
CA LEU A 3 -40.58 -40.54 -20.63
C LEU A 3 -40.19 -39.06 -20.87
N SER A 4 -39.77 -38.76 -22.10
CA SER A 4 -40.24 -37.60 -22.90
C SER A 4 -41.28 -38.15 -23.90
N PRO A 5 -42.26 -37.41 -24.46
CA PRO A 5 -42.07 -36.24 -25.35
C PRO A 5 -43.18 -35.16 -25.14
N GLY A 6 -43.43 -34.12 -25.96
CA GLY A 6 -43.13 -33.84 -27.37
C GLY A 6 -43.79 -32.52 -27.87
N PRO A 7 -43.69 -32.18 -29.19
CA PRO A 7 -43.73 -30.79 -29.66
C PRO A 7 -44.71 -30.49 -30.83
N SER A 8 -44.74 -29.24 -31.34
CA SER A 8 -45.05 -28.78 -32.73
C SER A 8 -45.39 -27.26 -32.73
N HIS A 9 -45.37 -26.43 -33.80
CA HIS A 9 -45.10 -26.46 -35.26
C HIS A 9 -44.35 -25.13 -35.65
N ALA A 10 -43.40 -25.04 -36.59
CA ALA A 10 -43.51 -24.76 -38.04
C ALA A 10 -44.34 -23.50 -38.45
N ALA A 11 -44.10 -22.72 -39.54
CA ALA A 11 -42.96 -22.45 -40.45
C ALA A 11 -43.35 -21.30 -41.44
N ALA A 12 -42.39 -20.72 -42.20
CA ALA A 12 -42.57 -19.76 -43.34
C ALA A 12 -43.22 -18.38 -43.05
N GLY A 13 -43.13 -17.32 -43.89
CA GLY A 13 -42.30 -17.07 -45.09
C GLY A 13 -42.89 -16.01 -46.07
N SER A 14 -42.02 -15.15 -46.64
CA SER A 14 -42.17 -14.36 -47.89
C SER A 14 -42.97 -13.01 -47.97
N ASN A 15 -42.22 -11.93 -48.22
CA ASN A 15 -42.24 -10.98 -49.37
C ASN A 15 -43.47 -10.16 -49.86
N LEU A 16 -43.32 -8.81 -49.78
CA LEU A 16 -43.54 -7.79 -50.85
C LEU A 16 -45.01 -7.55 -51.35
N PRO A 17 -45.35 -6.54 -52.24
CA PRO A 17 -44.51 -5.61 -53.03
C PRO A 17 -44.94 -4.10 -53.22
N THR A 18 -43.93 -3.22 -53.42
CA THR A 18 -43.78 -2.15 -54.48
C THR A 18 -44.59 -0.80 -54.60
N LYS A 19 -43.83 0.33 -54.54
CA LYS A 19 -43.62 1.42 -55.58
C LYS A 19 -44.76 2.44 -55.94
N PRO A 20 -44.52 3.51 -56.78
CA PRO A 20 -43.40 4.50 -56.89
C PRO A 20 -43.84 5.98 -57.27
N ARG A 21 -42.87 6.88 -57.59
CA ARG A 21 -42.89 8.20 -58.35
C ARG A 21 -42.76 9.50 -57.52
N ARG A 22 -42.18 10.64 -58.00
CA ARG A 22 -41.22 10.98 -59.11
C ARG A 22 -40.69 12.44 -58.94
N LYS A 23 -39.54 12.77 -59.58
CA LYS A 23 -38.78 14.05 -59.64
C LYS A 23 -39.58 15.36 -59.91
N VAL A 24 -39.08 16.51 -59.39
CA VAL A 24 -39.08 17.86 -60.05
C VAL A 24 -37.81 18.67 -59.66
N LYS A 25 -37.40 19.66 -60.47
CA LYS A 25 -36.25 20.61 -60.32
C LYS A 25 -36.79 22.06 -60.31
N PRO A 26 -36.05 23.10 -59.87
CA PRO A 26 -35.71 24.16 -60.85
C PRO A 26 -34.37 24.93 -60.65
N ARG A 27 -34.15 25.88 -61.58
CA ARG A 27 -33.06 26.88 -61.78
C ARG A 27 -33.68 28.31 -61.64
N SER A 28 -32.98 29.45 -61.55
CA SER A 28 -31.60 29.85 -61.18
C SER A 28 -31.42 31.37 -61.40
N THR A 29 -30.71 32.11 -60.54
CA THR A 29 -30.33 33.52 -60.82
C THR A 29 -28.98 33.94 -60.21
N LEU A 30 -28.22 34.72 -61.01
CA LEU A 30 -27.11 35.64 -60.69
C LEU A 30 -27.67 37.11 -60.71
N PRO A 31 -26.95 38.22 -60.41
CA PRO A 31 -25.48 38.50 -60.27
C PRO A 31 -25.11 39.04 -58.85
N GLY A 32 -23.95 39.66 -58.54
CA GLY A 32 -22.65 39.88 -59.22
C GLY A 32 -22.05 41.29 -58.96
N THR A 33 -20.76 41.50 -59.32
CA THR A 33 -19.86 42.69 -59.10
C THR A 33 -19.51 43.02 -57.63
N GLY A 34 -18.34 43.59 -57.28
CA GLY A 34 -17.22 44.07 -58.09
C GLY A 34 -15.87 44.16 -57.34
N ARG A 35 -14.81 44.54 -58.06
CA ARG A 35 -13.39 44.66 -57.60
C ARG A 35 -13.16 45.92 -56.74
N PHE A 36 -12.10 45.93 -55.94
CA PHE A 36 -11.01 46.92 -56.06
C PHE A 36 -9.70 46.39 -55.45
N SER A 37 -8.59 46.66 -56.12
CA SER A 37 -7.20 46.48 -55.61
C SER A 37 -6.66 47.84 -55.15
N VAL A 38 -5.56 47.84 -54.39
CA VAL A 38 -4.31 48.58 -54.69
C VAL A 38 -3.27 48.30 -53.58
N ASP A 39 -2.01 48.27 -53.98
CA ASP A 39 -0.80 48.04 -53.18
C ASP A 39 -0.52 49.16 -52.16
N ASP A 40 0.30 48.90 -51.14
CA ASP A 40 1.71 49.32 -51.18
C ASP A 40 2.52 48.86 -49.96
N SER A 41 3.79 48.52 -50.20
CA SER A 41 4.84 48.37 -49.17
C SER A 41 5.59 49.72 -49.03
N PRO A 42 6.47 49.96 -48.03
CA PRO A 42 7.79 49.31 -48.03
C PRO A 42 8.47 49.08 -46.65
N ASP A 43 9.48 48.20 -46.63
CA ASP A 43 10.59 48.23 -45.67
C ASP A 43 11.38 49.56 -45.76
N PRO A 44 12.16 49.91 -44.73
CA PRO A 44 13.61 49.89 -44.97
C PRO A 44 14.49 49.45 -43.78
N ALA A 45 15.45 48.58 -44.08
CA ALA A 45 16.78 48.54 -43.44
C ALA A 45 17.68 49.67 -44.05
N PRO A 46 18.99 49.88 -43.70
CA PRO A 46 19.89 49.04 -42.89
C PRO A 46 20.92 49.82 -42.03
N SER A 47 22.02 49.13 -41.67
CA SER A 47 23.41 49.62 -41.47
C SER A 47 23.96 49.84 -40.04
N GLN A 48 25.07 49.13 -39.77
CA GLN A 48 26.38 49.60 -39.27
C GLN A 48 26.49 50.26 -37.86
N SER A 49 27.59 50.15 -37.09
CA SER A 49 28.79 49.28 -37.10
C SER A 49 29.68 49.58 -35.85
N ILE A 50 30.76 48.80 -35.63
CA ILE A 50 31.96 49.14 -34.83
C ILE A 50 31.78 49.32 -33.29
N HIS A 51 32.34 48.39 -32.50
CA HIS A 51 33.63 48.63 -31.80
C HIS A 51 34.26 47.35 -31.21
N ARG A 52 35.54 47.12 -31.55
CA ARG A 52 36.46 46.30 -30.76
C ARG A 52 36.99 47.14 -29.59
N ALA A 53 37.13 46.53 -28.41
CA ALA A 53 38.19 46.84 -27.46
C ALA A 53 38.61 45.54 -26.76
N SER A 54 39.89 45.22 -26.85
CA SER A 54 40.52 44.03 -26.28
C SER A 54 41.34 44.43 -25.06
N GLU A 55 41.30 43.65 -23.98
CA GLU A 55 42.37 43.68 -22.98
C GLU A 55 42.69 42.28 -22.47
N LEU A 56 43.96 41.87 -22.67
CA LEU A 56 44.55 40.67 -22.09
C LEU A 56 45.12 41.05 -20.73
N VAL A 57 44.81 40.28 -19.68
CA VAL A 57 45.67 40.20 -18.49
C VAL A 57 45.90 38.73 -18.16
N THR A 58 47.12 38.28 -18.41
CA THR A 58 47.65 36.98 -17.98
C THR A 58 48.15 37.08 -16.55
N THR A 59 47.68 36.19 -15.67
CA THR A 59 48.42 35.83 -14.44
C THR A 59 48.38 34.31 -14.23
N THR A 60 49.49 33.77 -13.72
CA THR A 60 49.79 32.34 -13.61
C THR A 60 49.23 31.71 -12.32
N PRO A 61 49.08 30.37 -12.27
CA PRO A 61 48.47 29.70 -11.13
C PRO A 61 49.41 29.60 -9.92
N SER A 62 48.85 29.75 -8.72
CA SER A 62 49.56 29.60 -7.45
C SER A 62 48.78 28.71 -6.48
N ASN A 63 49.45 27.63 -6.06
CA ASN A 63 49.23 26.86 -4.83
C ASN A 63 47.83 26.26 -4.59
N ALA A 64 47.68 25.00 -4.98
CA ALA A 64 46.67 24.10 -4.42
C ALA A 64 47.15 23.52 -3.07
N PRO A 65 46.43 23.72 -1.95
CA PRO A 65 46.64 22.92 -0.74
C PRO A 65 45.94 21.57 -0.91
N SER A 66 46.71 20.48 -0.88
CA SER A 66 46.20 19.11 -0.95
C SER A 66 45.52 18.71 0.36
N PHE A 67 44.19 18.66 0.37
CA PHE A 67 43.43 18.06 1.47
C PHE A 67 43.07 16.60 1.15
N GLN A 68 43.72 15.67 1.86
CA GLN A 68 43.41 14.25 1.82
C GLN A 68 42.07 13.98 2.53
N PHE A 69 41.11 13.36 1.83
CA PHE A 69 39.94 12.78 2.49
C PHE A 69 40.35 11.50 3.26
N LYS A 70 40.55 11.65 4.57
CA LYS A 70 40.44 10.56 5.54
C LYS A 70 39.19 10.79 6.37
N LEU A 71 38.22 9.88 6.29
CA LEU A 71 37.82 8.99 7.40
C LEU A 71 36.60 8.13 6.99
N PRO A 72 36.39 6.96 7.64
CA PRO A 72 35.41 5.96 7.22
C PRO A 72 34.02 6.13 7.86
N ILE A 73 33.06 5.34 7.38
CA ILE A 73 31.75 5.15 7.98
C ILE A 73 31.92 4.64 9.41
N THR A 74 31.42 5.40 10.39
CA THR A 74 31.36 4.98 11.80
C THR A 74 29.89 4.76 12.19
N PRO A 75 29.50 3.62 12.78
CA PRO A 75 28.13 3.44 13.26
C PRO A 75 27.87 4.30 14.50
N LEU A 76 26.69 4.90 14.59
CA LEU A 76 26.24 5.63 15.79
C LEU A 76 26.06 4.65 16.94
N SER A 77 26.95 4.73 17.93
CA SER A 77 26.83 3.98 19.19
C SER A 77 25.90 4.73 20.16
N ALA A 78 25.11 3.99 20.93
CA ALA A 78 24.17 4.57 21.87
C ALA A 78 24.91 5.23 23.06
N VAL A 79 24.63 6.51 23.31
CA VAL A 79 25.14 7.24 24.49
C VAL A 79 23.95 7.77 25.29
N HIS A 80 23.63 7.09 26.39
CA HIS A 80 22.87 7.68 27.49
C HIS A 80 23.78 8.57 28.34
N PRO A 81 23.36 9.78 28.71
CA PRO A 81 23.87 10.48 29.88
C PRO A 81 22.83 10.45 31.00
N SER A 82 23.04 9.59 31.98
CA SER A 82 22.48 9.76 33.32
C SER A 82 23.16 10.95 34.01
N LEU A 83 22.41 11.88 34.61
CA LEU A 83 22.98 12.80 35.59
C LEU A 83 21.99 13.19 36.69
N SER A 84 22.52 13.26 37.91
CA SER A 84 21.76 13.31 39.16
C SER A 84 21.73 14.70 39.79
N ARG A 85 20.51 15.12 40.16
CA ARG A 85 20.11 15.97 41.31
C ARG A 85 21.24 16.60 42.15
N SER A 86 21.33 17.94 42.13
CA SER A 86 21.86 18.75 43.23
C SER A 86 21.07 20.07 43.34
N GLN A 87 20.82 20.54 44.56
CA GLN A 87 20.06 21.78 44.85
C GLN A 87 20.92 23.03 44.59
N PRO A 88 20.29 24.22 44.48
CA PRO A 88 20.32 25.07 45.67
C PRO A 88 18.99 25.78 46.01
N THR A 89 18.95 26.25 47.25
CA THR A 89 17.87 26.92 47.98
C THR A 89 17.66 28.40 47.64
N SER A 90 16.42 28.86 47.59
CA SER A 90 15.98 30.06 48.33
C SER A 90 14.46 30.09 48.55
N ARG A 91 14.02 30.66 49.68
CA ARG A 91 12.61 30.72 50.13
C ARG A 91 11.91 31.97 49.61
N VAL A 92 10.67 31.82 49.10
CA VAL A 92 9.49 32.61 49.52
C VAL A 92 8.25 31.70 49.41
N GLU A 93 7.37 31.73 50.40
CA GLU A 93 6.05 31.06 50.49
C GLU A 93 5.04 32.12 51.03
N PRO A 94 3.71 31.89 50.99
CA PRO A 94 2.90 31.35 49.89
C PRO A 94 1.57 32.13 49.71
N ASP A 95 0.78 31.80 48.68
CA ASP A 95 -0.69 31.63 48.80
C ASP A 95 -1.23 30.90 47.53
N PRO A 96 -2.41 30.23 47.57
CA PRO A 96 -2.54 28.90 46.98
C PRO A 96 -3.64 28.78 45.90
N LEU A 97 -4.00 27.52 45.56
CA LEU A 97 -4.99 27.05 44.56
C LEU A 97 -4.40 26.96 43.13
N LEU A 98 -4.41 25.83 42.41
CA LEU A 98 -4.98 24.48 42.63
C LEU A 98 -3.98 23.37 42.29
N SER A 99 -4.03 22.25 42.99
CA SER A 99 -3.26 21.04 42.71
C SER A 99 -4.15 19.90 42.22
N ALA A 100 -3.77 19.24 41.13
CA ALA A 100 -4.46 18.06 40.61
C ALA A 100 -3.85 16.76 41.15
N SER A 101 -4.70 15.77 41.46
CA SER A 101 -4.40 14.34 41.71
C SER A 101 -5.72 13.60 42.02
N PRO A 102 -5.80 12.25 41.92
CA PRO A 102 -5.32 11.37 40.86
C PRO A 102 -6.45 10.44 40.33
N ILE A 103 -6.11 9.52 39.42
CA ILE A 103 -7.03 8.55 38.79
C ILE A 103 -7.50 7.47 39.78
N PRO A 104 -8.81 7.11 39.84
CA PRO A 104 -9.33 5.94 40.56
C PRO A 104 -9.69 4.74 39.65
N ASP A 105 -9.69 3.54 40.23
CA ASP A 105 -9.96 2.24 39.59
C ASP A 105 -11.42 2.04 39.09
N PRO A 106 -11.64 1.17 38.08
CA PRO A 106 -12.94 1.03 37.40
C PRO A 106 -13.89 -0.03 38.03
N GLU A 107 -14.17 0.05 39.34
CA GLU A 107 -15.20 -0.79 40.00
C GLU A 107 -16.12 0.00 40.98
N ASN A 108 -16.72 1.11 40.53
CA ASN A 108 -18.04 1.58 40.99
C ASN A 108 -18.49 2.86 40.25
N SER A 109 -19.59 2.80 39.48
CA SER A 109 -20.18 4.00 38.86
C SER A 109 -21.67 3.83 38.52
N PHE A 110 -22.51 3.67 39.55
CA PHE A 110 -23.97 3.85 39.45
C PHE A 110 -24.53 4.63 40.65
N SER A 111 -24.01 5.85 40.85
CA SER A 111 -24.65 6.86 41.71
C SER A 111 -24.10 8.25 41.40
N GLN A 112 -24.94 9.12 40.82
CA GLN A 112 -24.90 10.60 40.74
C GLN A 112 -25.34 11.07 39.35
N PHE A 113 -26.59 11.52 39.26
CA PHE A 113 -27.05 12.68 38.47
C PHE A 113 -28.52 12.95 38.86
N GLU A 114 -28.72 13.63 39.98
CA GLU A 114 -29.97 14.31 40.31
C GLU A 114 -29.72 15.81 40.28
N GLU A 115 -30.49 16.55 39.49
CA GLU A 115 -30.63 18.00 39.56
C GLU A 115 -31.91 18.42 38.77
N PRO A 116 -32.54 19.58 39.07
CA PRO A 116 -33.42 19.67 40.24
C PRO A 116 -34.84 20.14 39.88
N PHE A 117 -35.84 19.79 40.70
CA PHE A 117 -37.17 20.40 40.64
C PHE A 117 -37.22 21.72 41.44
N PRO A 118 -38.02 22.71 41.02
CA PRO A 118 -37.87 24.08 41.48
C PRO A 118 -38.40 24.32 42.89
N HIS A 119 -37.66 25.11 43.66
CA HIS A 119 -38.15 25.69 44.91
C HIS A 119 -39.32 26.65 44.64
N PHE A 120 -40.34 26.56 45.49
CA PHE A 120 -41.20 27.67 45.83
C PHE A 120 -41.16 27.86 47.35
N GLU A 121 -40.71 29.04 47.78
CA GLU A 121 -40.80 29.54 49.15
C GLU A 121 -42.28 29.94 49.40
N GLU A 122 -42.87 29.78 50.58
CA GLU A 122 -42.58 30.53 51.82
C GLU A 122 -43.24 29.85 53.06
N PRO A 123 -42.90 30.29 54.30
CA PRO A 123 -43.29 29.60 55.54
C PRO A 123 -44.64 30.07 56.12
N PHE A 124 -45.21 29.30 57.06
CA PHE A 124 -45.98 29.72 58.27
C PHE A 124 -46.80 28.52 58.81
N PRO A 125 -47.21 28.51 60.10
CA PRO A 125 -46.42 28.78 61.30
C PRO A 125 -46.32 27.53 62.20
N PHE A 126 -45.44 27.56 63.19
CA PHE A 126 -45.55 26.63 64.32
C PHE A 126 -46.88 26.86 65.04
N HIS A 127 -47.70 25.80 65.15
CA HIS A 127 -48.71 25.74 66.19
C HIS A 127 -48.28 24.72 67.23
N ASP A 128 -47.93 25.23 68.42
CA ASP A 128 -47.78 24.42 69.62
C ASP A 128 -49.06 23.63 69.85
N THR A 129 -48.99 22.31 69.62
CA THR A 129 -49.95 21.36 70.17
C THR A 129 -49.25 20.63 71.30
N GLU A 130 -49.84 20.83 72.47
CA GLU A 130 -49.43 20.49 73.82
C GLU A 130 -48.49 19.28 73.98
N TYR A 131 -47.48 19.47 74.84
CA TYR A 131 -46.73 18.38 75.46
C TYR A 131 -47.68 17.48 76.29
N GLU A 132 -48.35 16.53 75.63
CA GLU A 132 -48.83 15.34 76.35
C GLU A 132 -47.60 14.56 76.83
N SER A 133 -47.38 14.62 78.13
CA SER A 133 -46.32 13.91 78.83
C SER A 133 -46.50 12.39 78.73
N VAL A 134 -46.01 11.79 77.63
CA VAL A 134 -45.92 10.33 77.51
C VAL A 134 -44.90 9.85 78.54
N SER A 135 -45.43 9.41 79.69
CA SER A 135 -44.66 8.80 80.78
C SER A 135 -43.66 7.78 80.25
N ALA A 136 -42.51 7.67 80.92
CA ALA A 136 -41.43 6.77 80.55
C ALA A 136 -41.95 5.32 80.40
N ARG A 137 -42.28 4.92 79.17
CA ARG A 137 -42.67 3.55 78.85
C ARG A 137 -41.48 2.67 79.19
N LYS A 138 -41.65 1.80 80.19
CA LYS A 138 -40.73 0.68 80.50
C LYS A 138 -40.21 0.12 79.19
N ARG A 139 -38.88 0.02 79.03
CA ARG A 139 -38.29 -0.79 77.96
C ARG A 139 -38.75 -2.23 78.18
N ASP A 140 -39.83 -2.58 77.51
CA ASP A 140 -40.40 -3.92 77.54
C ASP A 140 -39.33 -4.89 77.03
N GLY A 141 -38.78 -5.69 77.94
CA GLY A 141 -37.64 -6.57 77.68
C GLY A 141 -37.96 -7.76 76.78
N ARG A 142 -39.23 -7.92 76.35
CA ARG A 142 -39.63 -8.91 75.34
C ARG A 142 -38.95 -8.61 74.00
N SER A 143 -38.47 -9.66 73.34
CA SER A 143 -37.85 -9.56 72.02
C SER A 143 -38.83 -8.93 71.00
N PRO A 144 -38.33 -8.24 69.96
CA PRO A 144 -39.18 -7.68 68.91
C PRO A 144 -40.14 -8.71 68.31
N THR A 145 -39.67 -9.94 68.10
CA THR A 145 -40.45 -11.08 67.61
C THR A 145 -41.64 -11.43 68.48
N ALA A 146 -41.48 -11.42 69.81
CA ALA A 146 -42.58 -11.72 70.74
C ALA A 146 -43.67 -10.64 70.70
N LYS A 147 -43.27 -9.36 70.58
CA LYS A 147 -44.21 -8.23 70.45
C LYS A 147 -45.00 -8.31 69.15
N ILE A 148 -44.31 -8.58 68.03
CA ILE A 148 -44.95 -8.78 66.72
C ILE A 148 -45.96 -9.93 66.80
N HIS A 149 -45.60 -11.05 67.43
CA HIS A 149 -46.49 -12.20 67.56
C HIS A 149 -47.77 -11.90 68.38
N ASP A 150 -47.67 -11.11 69.45
CA ASP A 150 -48.85 -10.66 70.22
C ASP A 150 -49.75 -9.73 69.39
N HIS A 151 -49.18 -8.83 68.56
CA HIS A 151 -49.96 -7.95 67.67
C HIS A 151 -50.64 -8.75 66.55
N LEU A 152 -49.95 -9.72 65.94
CA LEU A 152 -50.54 -10.65 64.98
C LEU A 152 -51.69 -11.47 65.59
N ARG A 153 -51.66 -11.75 66.90
CA ARG A 153 -52.75 -12.42 67.62
C ARG A 153 -53.96 -11.50 67.82
N ALA A 154 -53.75 -10.21 68.11
CA ALA A 154 -54.82 -9.22 68.21
C ALA A 154 -55.53 -9.05 66.86
N LEU A 155 -54.78 -8.82 65.78
CA LEU A 155 -55.33 -8.70 64.42
C LEU A 155 -56.16 -9.91 64.00
N ARG A 156 -55.72 -11.12 64.35
CA ARG A 156 -56.49 -12.36 64.12
C ARG A 156 -57.81 -12.40 64.90
N ALA A 157 -57.87 -11.82 66.09
CA ALA A 157 -59.12 -11.71 66.87
C ALA A 157 -60.10 -10.72 66.21
N ASP A 158 -59.58 -9.61 65.69
CA ASP A 158 -60.34 -8.55 65.00
C ASP A 158 -60.66 -8.88 63.53
N LYS A 159 -60.23 -10.06 63.04
CA LYS A 159 -60.34 -10.53 61.64
C LYS A 159 -59.63 -9.66 60.61
N LEU A 160 -58.64 -8.87 61.03
CA LEU A 160 -57.81 -8.05 60.15
C LEU A 160 -56.54 -8.79 59.72
N SER A 161 -56.17 -8.64 58.46
CA SER A 161 -54.88 -9.05 57.93
C SER A 161 -53.81 -8.00 58.25
N PRO A 162 -52.54 -8.39 58.49
CA PRO A 162 -51.42 -7.46 58.48
C PRO A 162 -51.28 -6.69 57.15
N LEU A 163 -51.79 -7.24 56.05
CA LEU A 163 -51.86 -6.56 54.76
C LEU A 163 -52.93 -5.45 54.73
N ASP A 164 -54.02 -5.57 55.48
CA ASP A 164 -55.08 -4.54 55.49
C ASP A 164 -54.55 -3.25 56.13
N ILE A 165 -53.77 -3.39 57.21
CA ILE A 165 -53.01 -2.29 57.84
C ILE A 165 -51.99 -1.72 56.86
N LEU A 166 -51.28 -2.57 56.12
CA LEU A 166 -50.26 -2.13 55.17
C LEU A 166 -50.88 -1.37 53.99
N VAL A 167 -52.06 -1.78 53.52
CA VAL A 167 -52.82 -1.04 52.49
C VAL A 167 -53.28 0.31 53.04
N GLN A 168 -53.88 0.35 54.24
CA GLN A 168 -54.33 1.59 54.87
C GLN A 168 -53.18 2.57 55.13
N ALA A 169 -52.05 2.09 55.69
CA ALA A 169 -50.89 2.91 55.98
C ALA A 169 -50.11 3.37 54.73
N LEU A 170 -50.39 2.80 53.54
CA LEU A 170 -49.79 3.17 52.27
C LEU A 170 -50.75 3.91 51.33
N ASP A 171 -52.00 4.10 51.72
CA ASP A 171 -53.00 4.84 50.96
C ASP A 171 -52.55 6.30 50.75
N PRO A 172 -52.48 6.80 49.49
CA PRO A 172 -52.09 8.18 49.23
C PRO A 172 -53.08 9.21 49.77
N ASP A 173 -54.37 8.88 49.82
CA ASP A 173 -55.47 9.78 50.14
C ASP A 173 -55.71 9.93 51.65
N LEU A 174 -55.11 9.06 52.47
CA LEU A 174 -55.11 9.16 53.93
C LEU A 174 -53.90 9.98 54.44
N SER A 175 -54.19 11.10 55.11
CA SER A 175 -53.20 12.07 55.56
C SER A 175 -52.54 11.72 56.91
N GLU A 176 -53.24 10.99 57.78
CA GLU A 176 -52.81 10.73 59.16
C GLU A 176 -51.57 9.82 59.25
N ASP A 177 -51.38 8.91 58.28
CA ASP A 177 -50.30 7.91 58.26
C ASP A 177 -49.06 8.29 57.42
N ILE A 178 -48.94 9.56 56.98
CA ILE A 178 -47.88 10.02 56.07
C ILE A 178 -46.45 9.74 56.56
N ARG A 179 -46.25 9.61 57.89
CA ARG A 179 -44.98 9.26 58.53
C ARG A 179 -44.56 7.82 58.26
N TYR A 180 -45.51 6.89 58.17
CA TYR A 180 -45.21 5.49 57.86
C TYR A 180 -44.82 5.33 56.38
N ARG A 181 -45.53 6.00 55.46
CA ARG A 181 -45.14 6.10 54.03
C ARG A 181 -43.73 6.65 53.85
N LYS A 182 -43.44 7.83 54.41
CA LYS A 182 -42.11 8.47 54.27
C LYS A 182 -40.97 7.62 54.83
N ASN A 183 -41.20 6.89 55.92
CA ASN A 183 -40.19 5.97 56.47
C ASN A 183 -40.01 4.71 55.61
N LEU A 184 -41.09 4.13 55.06
CA LEU A 184 -40.98 2.91 54.24
C LEU A 184 -40.27 3.16 52.90
N TYR A 185 -40.41 4.37 52.35
CA TYR A 185 -39.73 4.79 51.12
C TYR A 185 -38.39 5.51 51.37
N SER A 186 -37.88 5.52 52.61
CA SER A 186 -36.59 6.13 52.94
C SER A 186 -35.44 5.28 52.41
N THR A 187 -34.45 5.93 51.80
CA THR A 187 -33.22 5.29 51.30
C THR A 187 -32.40 4.58 52.38
N ASP A 188 -32.58 4.95 53.66
CA ASP A 188 -31.87 4.37 54.80
C ASP A 188 -32.58 3.13 55.37
N ASP A 189 -33.80 2.81 54.92
CA ASP A 189 -34.64 1.75 55.49
C ASP A 189 -34.80 0.52 54.57
N ASN A 190 -33.90 -0.44 54.72
CA ASN A 190 -33.90 -1.69 53.96
C ASN A 190 -35.09 -2.63 54.25
N ARG A 191 -36.05 -2.28 55.11
CA ARG A 191 -37.18 -3.18 55.47
C ARG A 191 -38.08 -3.53 54.29
N LEU A 192 -38.29 -2.61 53.34
CA LEU A 192 -39.05 -2.90 52.12
C LEU A 192 -38.33 -3.91 51.23
N THR A 193 -37.01 -3.76 51.04
CA THR A 193 -36.15 -4.70 50.32
C THR A 193 -36.19 -6.09 50.96
N VAL A 194 -36.01 -6.16 52.29
CA VAL A 194 -36.05 -7.44 53.04
C VAL A 194 -37.42 -8.13 52.93
N LEU A 195 -38.53 -7.36 52.91
CA LEU A 195 -39.86 -7.90 52.69
C LEU A 195 -39.99 -8.52 51.28
N LEU A 196 -39.61 -7.78 50.24
CA LEU A 196 -39.65 -8.25 48.85
C LEU A 196 -38.74 -9.46 48.61
N ASP A 197 -37.52 -9.45 49.14
CA ASP A 197 -36.58 -10.59 49.10
C ASP A 197 -37.14 -11.82 49.82
N THR A 198 -37.90 -11.63 50.90
CA THR A 198 -38.54 -12.73 51.64
C THR A 198 -39.70 -13.32 50.87
N ILE A 199 -40.49 -12.49 50.16
CA ILE A 199 -41.56 -12.93 49.25
C ILE A 199 -40.96 -13.68 48.03
N MET A 200 -39.84 -13.20 47.50
CA MET A 200 -39.15 -13.78 46.33
C MET A 200 -38.47 -15.13 46.62
N LYS A 201 -38.24 -15.47 47.89
CA LYS A 201 -37.70 -16.79 48.32
C LYS A 201 -38.75 -17.90 48.35
N ASP A 202 -40.04 -17.57 48.35
CA ASP A 202 -41.13 -18.54 48.31
C ASP A 202 -41.71 -18.65 46.88
N ASP A 203 -41.97 -19.87 46.40
CA ASP A 203 -42.44 -20.09 45.03
C ASP A 203 -43.86 -19.55 44.78
N TYR A 204 -44.73 -19.53 45.79
CA TYR A 204 -46.08 -18.97 45.68
C TYR A 204 -46.04 -17.44 45.81
N GLY A 205 -45.27 -16.93 46.76
CA GLY A 205 -44.99 -15.50 46.94
C GLY A 205 -44.41 -14.86 45.67
N LYS A 206 -43.37 -15.47 45.10
CA LYS A 206 -42.75 -15.07 43.83
C LYS A 206 -43.74 -15.04 42.67
N ARG A 207 -44.58 -16.08 42.50
CA ARG A 207 -45.62 -16.09 41.46
C ARG A 207 -46.63 -14.97 41.66
N LYS A 208 -47.13 -14.78 42.89
CA LYS A 208 -48.15 -13.76 43.18
C LYS A 208 -47.60 -12.34 43.05
N LEU A 209 -46.38 -12.10 43.50
CA LEU A 209 -45.69 -10.82 43.30
C LEU A 209 -45.50 -10.54 41.81
N PHE A 210 -45.09 -11.54 41.01
CA PHE A 210 -44.97 -11.39 39.56
C PHE A 210 -46.32 -11.11 38.88
N GLU A 211 -47.40 -11.81 39.24
CA GLU A 211 -48.76 -11.52 38.77
C GLU A 211 -49.19 -10.07 39.09
N CYS A 212 -48.91 -9.58 40.31
CA CYS A 212 -49.24 -8.23 40.73
C CYS A 212 -48.36 -7.15 40.05
N MET A 213 -47.10 -7.45 39.77
CA MET A 213 -46.19 -6.52 39.09
C MET A 213 -46.35 -6.54 37.56
N HIS A 214 -46.83 -7.63 36.96
CA HIS A 214 -46.93 -7.80 35.50
C HIS A 214 -47.57 -6.61 34.76
N PRO A 215 -48.68 -5.99 35.23
CA PRO A 215 -49.27 -4.83 34.55
C PRO A 215 -48.38 -3.59 34.52
N HIS A 216 -47.41 -3.50 35.44
CA HIS A 216 -46.50 -2.35 35.59
C HIS A 216 -45.08 -2.62 35.07
N LEU A 217 -44.70 -3.90 34.92
CA LEU A 217 -43.38 -4.30 34.43
C LEU A 217 -43.15 -3.92 32.96
N GLU A 218 -44.20 -3.94 32.14
CA GLU A 218 -44.11 -3.57 30.71
C GLU A 218 -43.79 -2.08 30.55
N ASP A 219 -44.59 -1.20 31.16
CA ASP A 219 -44.34 0.25 31.15
C ASP A 219 -42.97 0.61 31.76
N PHE A 220 -42.60 -0.01 32.89
CA PHE A 220 -41.32 0.23 33.55
C PHE A 220 -40.13 -0.18 32.67
N ALA A 221 -40.19 -1.35 32.02
CA ALA A 221 -39.15 -1.80 31.11
C ALA A 221 -39.07 -0.90 29.86
N CYS A 222 -40.21 -0.51 29.30
CA CYS A 222 -40.28 0.41 28.17
C CYS A 222 -39.67 1.78 28.50
N ASN A 223 -39.95 2.33 29.68
CA ASN A 223 -39.38 3.61 30.13
C ASN A 223 -37.86 3.54 30.28
N ILE A 224 -37.31 2.50 30.92
CA ILE A 224 -35.84 2.33 31.02
C ILE A 224 -35.19 2.19 29.64
N VAL A 225 -35.81 1.47 28.71
CA VAL A 225 -35.31 1.36 27.33
C VAL A 225 -35.37 2.70 26.62
N ALA A 226 -36.46 3.45 26.76
CA ALA A 226 -36.64 4.77 26.16
C ALA A 226 -35.58 5.76 26.67
N GLU A 227 -35.36 5.85 27.99
CA GLU A 227 -34.33 6.70 28.60
C GLU A 227 -32.92 6.34 28.11
N GLN A 228 -32.56 5.05 28.12
CA GLN A 228 -31.26 4.59 27.62
C GLN A 228 -31.05 4.94 26.14
N MET A 229 -32.09 4.74 25.31
CA MET A 229 -32.04 5.06 23.88
C MET A 229 -32.04 6.56 23.62
N ASP A 230 -32.71 7.38 24.42
CA ASP A 230 -32.73 8.84 24.33
C ASP A 230 -31.37 9.46 24.66
N CYS A 231 -30.72 8.99 25.74
CA CYS A 231 -29.35 9.37 26.07
C CYS A 231 -28.37 9.02 24.94
N ARG A 232 -28.46 7.80 24.38
CA ARG A 232 -27.55 7.35 23.31
C ARG A 232 -27.85 7.99 21.96
N ARG A 233 -29.12 8.29 21.65
CA ARG A 233 -29.53 9.08 20.48
C ARG A 233 -28.83 10.43 20.50
N LYS A 234 -28.94 11.18 21.60
CA LYS A 234 -28.28 12.49 21.79
C LYS A 234 -26.76 12.43 21.57
N ALA A 235 -26.10 11.39 22.10
CA ALA A 235 -24.66 11.19 21.93
C ALA A 235 -24.24 10.74 20.51
N SER A 236 -25.16 10.19 19.73
CA SER A 236 -24.92 9.64 18.38
C SER A 236 -25.46 10.53 17.24
N LEU A 237 -25.80 11.80 17.52
CA LEU A 237 -26.32 12.72 16.49
C LEU A 237 -25.21 13.24 15.58
N LEU A 238 -25.31 12.93 14.29
CA LEU A 238 -24.65 13.70 13.24
C LEU A 238 -25.59 14.82 12.76
N GLN A 239 -25.06 15.96 12.34
CA GLN A 239 -25.83 16.99 11.64
C GLN A 239 -26.29 16.49 10.27
N GLY A 240 -25.48 15.66 9.61
CA GLY A 240 -25.89 14.91 8.42
C GLY A 240 -24.79 14.03 7.81
N ILE A 241 -25.01 13.58 6.57
CA ILE A 241 -24.08 12.72 5.82
C ILE A 241 -22.68 13.35 5.65
N LYS A 242 -22.59 14.69 5.68
CA LYS A 242 -21.33 15.42 5.55
C LYS A 242 -20.39 15.23 6.75
N ASP A 243 -20.89 14.80 7.91
CA ASP A 243 -20.03 14.61 9.09
C ASP A 243 -19.28 13.28 9.08
N VAL A 244 -19.53 12.43 8.06
CA VAL A 244 -18.75 11.23 7.78
C VAL A 244 -17.49 11.64 7.02
N THR A 245 -16.56 12.23 7.78
CA THR A 245 -15.25 12.70 7.32
C THR A 245 -14.24 11.54 7.26
N PRO A 246 -13.06 11.74 6.64
CA PRO A 246 -11.91 10.85 6.76
C PRO A 246 -11.57 10.50 8.21
N GLU A 247 -11.58 11.49 9.11
CA GLU A 247 -11.33 11.32 10.55
C GLU A 247 -12.44 10.49 11.23
N PHE A 248 -13.70 10.67 10.85
CA PHE A 248 -14.79 9.80 11.31
C PHE A 248 -14.53 8.35 10.90
N ILE A 249 -14.24 8.09 9.61
CA ILE A 249 -13.95 6.76 9.08
C ILE A 249 -12.77 6.12 9.82
N ASP A 250 -11.72 6.89 10.11
CA ASP A 250 -10.51 6.39 10.77
C ASP A 250 -10.75 6.08 12.26
N ASN A 251 -11.55 6.90 12.97
CA ASN A 251 -11.88 6.70 14.39
C ASN A 251 -13.07 5.78 14.66
N TRP A 252 -13.92 5.48 13.66
CA TRP A 252 -15.14 4.70 13.83
C TRP A 252 -14.90 3.27 14.37
N SER A 253 -15.78 2.76 15.24
CA SER A 253 -15.75 1.38 15.72
C SER A 253 -17.16 0.82 15.92
N LEU A 254 -17.33 -0.48 15.71
CA LEU A 254 -18.53 -1.23 16.12
C LEU A 254 -18.53 -1.56 17.62
N GLU A 255 -17.34 -1.47 18.24
CA GLU A 255 -17.06 -1.89 19.61
C GLU A 255 -16.93 -0.68 20.58
N ASP A 256 -17.50 0.48 20.24
CA ASP A 256 -17.40 1.68 21.09
C ASP A 256 -18.20 1.50 22.40
N ASP A 257 -17.50 1.50 23.53
CA ASP A 257 -18.09 1.38 24.87
C ASP A 257 -19.07 2.53 25.22
N LYS A 258 -19.03 3.64 24.47
CA LYS A 258 -20.00 4.73 24.59
C LYS A 258 -21.41 4.36 24.12
N ASP A 259 -21.60 3.21 23.48
CA ASP A 259 -22.91 2.70 23.03
C ASP A 259 -23.67 1.85 24.07
N ARG A 260 -23.11 1.64 25.27
CA ARG A 260 -23.70 0.78 26.29
C ARG A 260 -25.14 1.19 26.65
N THR A 261 -26.08 0.34 26.25
CA THR A 261 -27.50 0.31 26.64
C THR A 261 -27.75 -0.96 27.45
N PRO A 262 -27.25 -1.07 28.69
CA PRO A 262 -27.07 -2.35 29.37
C PRO A 262 -28.38 -3.10 29.61
N PHE A 263 -29.51 -2.40 29.76
CA PHE A 263 -30.80 -3.04 29.95
C PHE A 263 -31.36 -3.58 28.63
N LEU A 264 -31.36 -2.76 27.56
CA LEU A 264 -31.75 -3.20 26.22
C LEU A 264 -30.85 -4.33 25.70
N THR A 265 -29.54 -4.24 25.93
CA THR A 265 -28.55 -5.25 25.51
C THR A 265 -28.88 -6.61 26.13
N ARG A 266 -29.16 -6.66 27.45
CA ARG A 266 -29.57 -7.89 28.13
C ARG A 266 -30.90 -8.45 27.60
N ILE A 267 -31.86 -7.58 27.24
CA ILE A 267 -33.13 -8.01 26.61
C ILE A 267 -32.86 -8.63 25.23
N LEU A 268 -32.06 -7.96 24.39
CA LEU A 268 -31.70 -8.44 23.05
C LEU A 268 -30.90 -9.75 23.10
N GLU A 269 -29.96 -9.89 24.05
CA GLU A 269 -29.18 -11.11 24.24
C GLU A 269 -30.07 -12.28 24.71
N ALA A 270 -30.97 -12.05 25.67
CA ALA A 270 -31.92 -13.05 26.13
C ALA A 270 -32.90 -13.50 25.03
N ALA A 271 -33.27 -12.59 24.11
CA ALA A 271 -34.07 -12.93 22.93
C ALA A 271 -33.25 -13.65 21.83
N ALA A 272 -31.96 -13.33 21.70
CA ALA A 272 -31.08 -13.85 20.64
C ALA A 272 -30.45 -15.22 20.95
N GLN A 273 -30.35 -15.61 22.23
CA GLN A 273 -29.60 -16.80 22.65
C GLN A 273 -30.32 -17.62 23.72
N THR A 274 -30.56 -18.90 23.41
CA THR A 274 -31.04 -19.88 24.39
C THR A 274 -29.91 -20.40 25.27
N THR A 275 -30.21 -20.93 26.46
CA THR A 275 -29.21 -21.51 27.39
C THR A 275 -28.35 -22.61 26.75
N HIS A 276 -28.95 -23.43 25.88
CA HIS A 276 -28.22 -24.42 25.07
C HIS A 276 -27.30 -23.78 24.03
N ALA A 277 -27.76 -22.71 23.36
CA ALA A 277 -26.92 -21.97 22.43
C ALA A 277 -25.74 -21.26 23.14
N ALA A 278 -25.94 -20.72 24.34
CA ALA A 278 -24.87 -20.11 25.14
C ALA A 278 -23.76 -21.10 25.51
N THR A 279 -24.10 -22.36 25.75
CA THR A 279 -23.13 -23.40 26.15
C THR A 279 -22.47 -24.12 24.97
N HIS A 280 -23.08 -24.16 23.78
CA HIS A 280 -22.62 -25.03 22.67
C HIS A 280 -22.41 -24.32 21.32
N ASN A 281 -22.93 -23.11 21.11
CA ASN A 281 -22.82 -22.44 19.82
C ASN A 281 -21.47 -21.71 19.68
N LYS A 282 -20.60 -22.24 18.82
CA LYS A 282 -19.27 -21.66 18.55
C LYS A 282 -19.26 -20.64 17.41
N LEU A 283 -20.35 -20.50 16.64
CA LEU A 283 -20.39 -19.71 15.40
C LEU A 283 -21.28 -18.47 15.48
N LYS A 284 -22.46 -18.53 16.12
CA LYS A 284 -23.34 -17.37 16.26
C LYS A 284 -23.19 -16.78 17.67
N ARG A 285 -22.50 -15.63 17.76
CA ARG A 285 -22.40 -14.83 18.98
C ARG A 285 -23.43 -13.69 18.91
N PRO A 286 -24.31 -13.53 19.92
CA PRO A 286 -25.41 -12.56 19.85
C PRO A 286 -24.91 -11.11 19.95
N GLU A 287 -23.89 -10.85 20.78
CA GLU A 287 -23.32 -9.53 21.12
C GLU A 287 -23.27 -8.55 19.94
N LYS A 288 -22.56 -8.90 18.86
CA LYS A 288 -22.37 -8.06 17.67
C LYS A 288 -23.67 -7.82 16.90
N MET A 289 -24.52 -8.85 16.80
CA MET A 289 -25.84 -8.73 16.17
C MET A 289 -26.74 -7.80 17.00
N CYS A 290 -26.77 -7.96 18.32
CA CYS A 290 -27.51 -7.11 19.25
C CYS A 290 -27.06 -5.65 19.13
N ARG A 291 -25.75 -5.36 19.04
CA ARG A 291 -25.24 -3.99 18.80
C ARG A 291 -25.67 -3.42 17.45
N VAL A 292 -25.63 -4.22 16.38
CA VAL A 292 -26.13 -3.80 15.06
C VAL A 292 -27.65 -3.56 15.09
N VAL A 293 -28.42 -4.30 15.90
CA VAL A 293 -29.84 -4.01 16.17
C VAL A 293 -30.02 -2.70 16.95
N THR A 294 -29.24 -2.44 18.00
CA THR A 294 -29.25 -1.15 18.70
C THR A 294 -28.97 0.02 17.75
N LYS A 295 -28.00 -0.10 16.84
CA LYS A 295 -27.71 0.91 15.80
C LYS A 295 -28.85 1.06 14.77
N GLN A 296 -29.55 -0.02 14.41
CA GLN A 296 -30.78 0.07 13.59
C GLN A 296 -31.89 0.84 14.32
N LEU A 297 -32.12 0.54 15.60
CA LEU A 297 -33.14 1.21 16.42
C LEU A 297 -32.82 2.70 16.64
N LEU A 298 -31.56 3.04 16.90
CA LEU A 298 -31.11 4.44 16.99
C LEU A 298 -31.37 5.20 15.68
N TYR A 299 -31.00 4.63 14.52
CA TYR A 299 -31.26 5.22 13.21
C TYR A 299 -32.76 5.33 12.88
N GLN A 300 -33.57 4.35 13.28
CA GLN A 300 -35.02 4.40 13.12
C GLN A 300 -35.66 5.50 14.00
N SER A 301 -35.10 5.75 15.20
CA SER A 301 -35.54 6.84 16.09
C SER A 301 -35.09 8.23 15.61
N SER A 302 -33.99 8.31 14.84
CA SER A 302 -33.56 9.53 14.17
C SER A 302 -32.62 9.23 13.01
N ASN A 303 -32.97 9.76 11.83
CA ASN A 303 -32.12 9.70 10.63
C ASN A 303 -30.74 10.37 10.80
N ARG A 304 -30.49 11.09 11.90
CA ARG A 304 -29.20 11.68 12.28
C ARG A 304 -28.25 10.68 12.94
N CYS A 305 -28.75 9.57 13.47
CA CYS A 305 -27.93 8.49 14.03
C CYS A 305 -27.44 7.52 12.93
N LEU A 306 -26.99 8.06 11.81
CA LEU A 306 -26.70 7.33 10.56
C LEU A 306 -25.30 6.71 10.48
N GLY A 307 -24.44 6.90 11.48
CA GLY A 307 -23.01 6.57 11.40
C GLY A 307 -22.72 5.13 10.97
N PHE A 308 -23.38 4.13 11.59
CA PHE A 308 -23.22 2.73 11.18
C PHE A 308 -23.76 2.49 9.76
N GLN A 309 -24.91 3.06 9.43
CA GLN A 309 -25.58 2.89 8.13
C GLN A 309 -24.80 3.54 6.98
N ALA A 310 -24.04 4.60 7.25
CA ALA A 310 -23.12 5.22 6.31
C ALA A 310 -21.89 4.34 6.06
N GLU A 311 -21.21 3.90 7.12
CA GLU A 311 -20.06 2.99 7.05
C GLU A 311 -20.42 1.68 6.36
N PHE A 312 -21.54 1.05 6.74
CA PHE A 312 -22.01 -0.18 6.14
C PHE A 312 -22.49 0.03 4.69
N GLY A 313 -23.07 1.20 4.38
CA GLY A 313 -23.42 1.59 3.02
C GLY A 313 -22.19 1.76 2.11
N LEU A 314 -21.14 2.42 2.59
CA LEU A 314 -19.84 2.53 1.93
C LEU A 314 -19.17 1.16 1.76
N PHE A 315 -19.23 0.29 2.77
CA PHE A 315 -18.76 -1.09 2.70
C PHE A 315 -19.44 -1.84 1.56
N LEU A 316 -20.77 -1.98 1.60
CA LEU A 316 -21.56 -2.65 0.56
C LEU A 316 -21.29 -2.07 -0.83
N TRP A 317 -21.18 -0.76 -0.92
CA TRP A 317 -20.89 -0.11 -2.19
C TRP A 317 -19.47 -0.44 -2.68
N SER A 318 -18.43 -0.31 -1.84
CA SER A 318 -17.04 -0.63 -2.18
C SER A 318 -16.78 -2.11 -2.49
N THR A 319 -17.59 -3.04 -1.95
CA THR A 319 -17.52 -4.47 -2.28
C THR A 319 -18.24 -4.85 -3.58
N GLY A 320 -18.75 -3.87 -4.33
CA GLY A 320 -19.43 -4.11 -5.60
C GLY A 320 -20.90 -4.51 -5.48
N CYS A 321 -21.53 -4.36 -4.31
CA CYS A 321 -22.94 -4.75 -4.12
C CYS A 321 -23.88 -3.97 -5.06
N ALA A 322 -24.95 -4.62 -5.53
CA ALA A 322 -25.90 -4.07 -6.47
C ALA A 322 -26.82 -3.03 -5.81
N ARG A 323 -27.30 -2.05 -6.59
CA ARG A 323 -28.21 -0.98 -6.10
C ARG A 323 -29.43 -1.55 -5.36
N GLN A 324 -30.12 -2.53 -5.97
CA GLN A 324 -31.31 -3.15 -5.39
C GLN A 324 -31.04 -3.77 -4.01
N THR A 325 -29.86 -4.35 -3.80
CA THR A 325 -29.47 -4.93 -2.52
C THR A 325 -29.21 -3.85 -1.46
N ILE A 326 -28.55 -2.75 -1.84
CA ILE A 326 -28.32 -1.60 -0.94
C ILE A 326 -29.67 -0.95 -0.57
N ASP A 327 -30.56 -0.74 -1.54
CA ASP A 327 -31.90 -0.17 -1.32
C ASP A 327 -32.80 -1.12 -0.48
N ALA A 328 -32.61 -2.44 -0.57
CA ALA A 328 -33.27 -3.41 0.31
C ALA A 328 -32.74 -3.36 1.75
N LEU A 329 -31.41 -3.30 1.93
CA LEU A 329 -30.76 -3.20 3.25
C LEU A 329 -31.05 -1.85 3.93
N PHE A 330 -31.26 -0.78 3.16
CA PHE A 330 -31.76 0.51 3.65
C PHE A 330 -33.18 0.38 4.22
N ARG A 331 -34.08 -0.35 3.57
CA ARG A 331 -35.43 -0.62 4.10
C ARG A 331 -35.41 -1.46 5.39
N CYS A 332 -34.33 -2.19 5.65
CA CYS A 332 -34.08 -2.89 6.91
C CYS A 332 -33.32 -2.03 7.94
N GLY A 333 -32.99 -0.76 7.65
CA GLY A 333 -32.24 0.11 8.56
C GLY A 333 -30.75 -0.21 8.71
N LEU A 334 -30.20 -1.12 7.90
CA LEU A 334 -28.81 -1.58 7.97
C LEU A 334 -27.83 -0.69 7.18
N SER A 335 -28.31 0.00 6.15
CA SER A 335 -27.54 0.87 5.25
C SER A 335 -28.27 2.20 5.08
N VAL A 336 -27.60 3.26 4.62
CA VAL A 336 -28.29 4.37 3.95
C VAL A 336 -28.69 3.97 2.53
N GLY A 337 -29.67 4.66 1.92
CA GLY A 337 -30.13 4.38 0.55
C GLY A 337 -29.04 4.61 -0.50
N TYR A 338 -29.13 3.96 -1.68
CA TYR A 338 -28.04 3.97 -2.66
C TYR A 338 -27.61 5.37 -3.09
N ASP A 339 -28.56 6.28 -3.34
CA ASP A 339 -28.26 7.66 -3.75
C ASP A 339 -27.62 8.46 -2.59
N SER A 340 -27.95 8.15 -1.33
CA SER A 340 -27.24 8.68 -0.15
C SER A 340 -25.80 8.19 -0.07
N VAL A 341 -25.50 6.94 -0.47
CA VAL A 341 -24.11 6.46 -0.56
C VAL A 341 -23.33 7.21 -1.64
N LEU A 342 -23.97 7.60 -2.76
CA LEU A 342 -23.29 8.39 -3.79
C LEU A 342 -22.94 9.79 -3.28
N ASN A 343 -23.91 10.47 -2.64
CA ASN A 343 -23.70 11.77 -2.01
C ASN A 343 -22.64 11.71 -0.89
N LEU A 344 -22.53 10.56 -0.21
CA LEU A 344 -21.51 10.30 0.80
C LEU A 344 -20.12 10.14 0.18
N VAL A 345 -19.96 9.39 -0.91
CA VAL A 345 -18.68 9.29 -1.65
C VAL A 345 -18.25 10.66 -2.19
N GLU A 346 -19.19 11.45 -2.71
CA GLU A 346 -18.92 12.82 -3.16
C GLU A 346 -18.51 13.74 -1.98
N SER A 347 -19.26 13.74 -0.88
CA SER A 347 -18.90 14.53 0.31
C SER A 347 -17.57 14.11 0.91
N LEU A 348 -17.26 12.80 0.93
CA LEU A 348 -15.98 12.27 1.38
C LEU A 348 -14.85 12.73 0.47
N SER A 349 -15.06 12.78 -0.85
CA SER A 349 -14.05 13.28 -1.79
C SER A 349 -13.72 14.76 -1.55
N TYR A 350 -14.70 15.61 -1.25
CA TYR A 350 -14.43 17.02 -0.91
C TYR A 350 -13.64 17.17 0.40
N HIS A 351 -13.83 16.29 1.39
CA HIS A 351 -12.97 16.25 2.57
C HIS A 351 -11.57 15.75 2.25
N CYS A 352 -11.42 14.75 1.38
CA CYS A 352 -10.11 14.28 0.90
C CYS A 352 -9.38 15.38 0.10
N ASP A 353 -10.10 16.17 -0.71
CA ASP A 353 -9.56 17.33 -1.42
C ASP A 353 -9.05 18.41 -0.46
N ALA A 354 -9.79 18.69 0.62
CA ALA A 354 -9.36 19.61 1.67
C ALA A 354 -8.15 19.08 2.46
N LEU A 355 -8.10 17.77 2.73
CA LEU A 355 -6.92 17.13 3.33
C LEU A 355 -5.71 17.19 2.40
N ALA A 356 -5.86 16.93 1.10
CA ALA A 356 -4.77 17.01 0.13
C ALA A 356 -4.18 18.43 0.05
N LEU A 357 -5.04 19.45 0.06
CA LEU A 357 -4.65 20.86 0.13
C LEU A 357 -3.89 21.23 1.41
N GLU A 358 -4.24 20.65 2.56
CA GLU A 358 -3.48 20.85 3.80
C GLU A 358 -2.16 20.04 3.79
N PHE A 359 -2.21 18.83 3.25
CA PHE A 359 -1.09 17.90 3.15
C PHE A 359 0.04 18.46 2.29
N SER A 360 -0.30 19.13 1.17
CA SER A 360 0.63 19.70 0.20
C SER A 360 1.30 21.00 0.66
N LYS A 361 0.76 21.69 1.68
CA LYS A 361 1.46 22.80 2.36
C LYS A 361 2.68 22.32 3.13
N GLY A 362 2.65 21.08 3.61
CA GLY A 362 3.80 20.41 4.20
C GLY A 362 4.74 19.83 3.16
N LEU A 363 5.95 19.44 3.59
CA LEU A 363 6.90 18.74 2.72
C LEU A 363 6.33 17.38 2.31
N HIS A 364 6.34 17.11 1.01
CA HIS A 364 5.75 15.91 0.42
C HIS A 364 6.53 15.48 -0.84
N GLY A 365 6.48 14.19 -1.13
CA GLY A 365 6.81 13.62 -2.43
C GLY A 365 5.54 13.29 -3.20
N PHE A 366 5.67 12.88 -4.46
CA PHE A 366 4.55 12.49 -5.30
C PHE A 366 4.90 11.31 -6.22
N CYS A 367 3.87 10.51 -6.54
CA CYS A 367 3.89 9.50 -7.58
C CYS A 367 2.62 9.68 -8.41
N TYR A 368 2.73 9.54 -9.72
CA TYR A 368 1.60 9.62 -10.64
C TYR A 368 1.85 8.72 -11.86
N ASP A 369 0.77 8.20 -12.44
CA ASP A 369 0.75 7.23 -13.55
C ASP A 369 -0.62 7.25 -14.27
N ASN A 370 -0.66 6.69 -15.49
CA ASN A 370 -1.84 6.61 -16.35
C ASN A 370 -2.89 5.62 -15.83
N MET A 371 -4.14 6.08 -15.77
CA MET A 371 -5.31 5.25 -15.56
C MET A 371 -6.12 5.11 -16.85
N ASN A 372 -5.93 3.96 -17.50
CA ASN A 372 -6.68 3.57 -18.70
C ASN A 372 -7.94 2.77 -18.33
N ILE A 373 -9.10 3.27 -18.75
CA ILE A 373 -10.41 2.65 -18.47
C ILE A 373 -11.07 2.25 -19.79
N SER A 374 -11.31 0.94 -19.97
CA SER A 374 -12.10 0.48 -21.12
C SER A 374 -13.60 0.63 -20.86
N THR A 375 -14.28 1.32 -21.77
CA THR A 375 -15.71 1.62 -21.74
C THR A 375 -16.56 0.60 -22.52
N SER A 376 -15.93 -0.38 -23.18
CA SER A 376 -16.64 -1.43 -23.90
C SER A 376 -15.84 -2.73 -24.06
N ILE A 377 -16.46 -3.84 -23.65
CA ILE A 377 -16.01 -5.21 -23.95
C ILE A 377 -16.23 -5.64 -25.41
N HIS A 378 -16.97 -4.87 -26.21
CA HIS A 378 -17.27 -5.24 -27.59
C HIS A 378 -16.06 -5.01 -28.51
N VAL A 379 -15.77 -5.97 -29.38
CA VAL A 379 -14.61 -5.94 -30.28
C VAL A 379 -14.74 -4.86 -31.35
N GLU A 380 -15.96 -4.63 -31.83
CA GLU A 380 -16.29 -3.75 -32.96
C GLU A 380 -15.96 -2.28 -32.67
N GLN A 381 -15.11 -1.68 -33.52
CA GLN A 381 -14.75 -0.27 -33.43
C GLN A 381 -15.87 0.60 -34.01
N ARG A 382 -16.49 1.41 -33.16
CA ARG A 382 -17.26 2.58 -33.64
C ARG A 382 -16.23 3.63 -34.09
N GLY A 383 -16.43 4.21 -35.27
CA GLY A 383 -15.51 5.21 -35.83
C GLY A 383 -15.40 6.48 -34.98
N SER A 384 -14.60 7.45 -35.41
CA SER A 384 -14.21 8.66 -34.65
C SER A 384 -15.36 9.56 -34.12
N ALA A 385 -16.60 9.32 -34.54
CA ALA A 385 -17.80 9.97 -34.00
C ALA A 385 -18.46 9.22 -32.82
N GLY A 386 -17.95 8.05 -32.44
CA GLY A 386 -18.38 7.30 -31.25
C GLY A 386 -17.55 7.63 -30.00
N PRO A 387 -18.08 7.42 -28.79
CA PRO A 387 -17.30 7.57 -27.56
C PRO A 387 -16.10 6.60 -27.56
N ALA A 388 -14.94 7.09 -27.12
CA ALA A 388 -13.69 6.33 -27.13
C ALA A 388 -13.80 5.03 -26.30
N LYS A 389 -13.35 3.91 -26.90
CA LYS A 389 -13.41 2.56 -26.32
C LYS A 389 -12.49 2.40 -25.09
N VAL A 390 -11.44 3.19 -25.03
CA VAL A 390 -10.61 3.42 -23.85
C VAL A 390 -10.62 4.91 -23.61
N GLN A 391 -10.82 5.31 -22.38
CA GLN A 391 -10.58 6.68 -21.94
C GLN A 391 -9.34 6.64 -21.04
N SER A 392 -8.34 7.44 -21.38
CA SER A 392 -7.11 7.62 -20.60
C SER A 392 -7.25 8.84 -19.68
N GLY A 393 -6.51 8.84 -18.58
CA GLY A 393 -6.37 9.94 -17.64
C GLY A 393 -5.21 9.64 -16.70
N THR A 394 -4.98 10.49 -15.71
CA THR A 394 -3.80 10.38 -14.82
C THR A 394 -4.23 10.41 -13.36
N PHE A 395 -3.64 9.55 -12.53
CA PHE A 395 -3.87 9.51 -11.09
C PHE A 395 -2.59 9.85 -10.34
N CYS A 396 -2.70 10.53 -9.20
CA CYS A 396 -1.56 10.96 -8.39
C CYS A 396 -1.82 10.69 -6.90
N VAL A 397 -0.73 10.44 -6.18
CA VAL A 397 -0.68 10.22 -4.74
C VAL A 397 0.45 11.06 -4.17
N LEU A 398 0.14 11.87 -3.15
CA LEU A 398 1.13 12.60 -2.36
C LEU A 398 1.59 11.74 -1.18
N TYR A 399 2.86 11.83 -0.80
CA TYR A 399 3.44 11.07 0.31
C TYR A 399 4.15 11.98 1.31
N ARG A 400 4.02 11.70 2.61
CA ARG A 400 4.73 12.44 3.65
C ARG A 400 6.17 11.94 3.69
N LEU A 401 7.13 12.85 3.50
CA LEU A 401 8.53 12.48 3.40
C LEU A 401 9.14 12.12 4.76
N LEU A 402 9.69 10.92 4.86
CA LEU A 402 10.56 10.53 5.96
C LEU A 402 11.87 11.35 5.92
N GLY A 403 12.28 11.87 7.07
CA GLY A 403 13.57 12.58 7.25
C GLY A 403 13.65 13.99 6.65
N ALA A 404 12.57 14.52 6.07
CA ALA A 404 12.60 15.82 5.40
C ALA A 404 12.43 17.00 6.37
N CYS A 405 13.27 18.03 6.19
CA CYS A 405 13.10 19.35 6.80
C CYS A 405 13.36 20.46 5.76
N PRO A 406 12.83 21.69 5.94
CA PRO A 406 12.85 22.72 4.90
C PRO A 406 14.24 23.08 4.38
N GLU A 407 15.26 23.00 5.24
CA GLU A 407 16.65 23.34 4.94
C GLU A 407 17.26 22.36 3.93
N HIS A 408 16.96 21.07 4.08
CA HIS A 408 17.46 20.02 3.20
C HIS A 408 16.72 19.98 1.85
N MET A 409 15.52 20.57 1.78
CA MET A 409 14.67 20.58 0.58
C MET A 409 14.94 21.78 -0.35
N LEU A 410 15.87 22.68 -0.02
CA LEU A 410 16.14 23.87 -0.83
C LEU A 410 16.71 23.51 -2.21
N ILE A 411 16.08 24.02 -3.28
CA ILE A 411 16.50 23.68 -4.65
C ILE A 411 17.76 24.43 -5.12
N ALA A 412 17.99 25.66 -4.66
CA ALA A 412 19.08 26.50 -5.18
C ALA A 412 20.49 25.85 -5.07
N PRO A 413 20.88 25.20 -3.95
CA PRO A 413 22.14 24.46 -3.85
C PRO A 413 22.25 23.30 -4.85
N MET A 414 21.14 22.58 -5.11
CA MET A 414 21.11 21.47 -6.06
C MET A 414 21.29 21.96 -7.50
N MET A 415 20.65 23.07 -7.87
CA MET A 415 20.81 23.66 -9.21
C MET A 415 22.20 24.27 -9.43
N GLN A 416 22.83 24.83 -8.38
CA GLN A 416 24.23 25.26 -8.46
C GLN A 416 25.18 24.09 -8.71
N ARG A 417 24.96 22.96 -8.02
CA ARG A 417 25.68 21.70 -8.23
C ARG A 417 25.44 21.10 -9.63
N PHE A 418 24.19 21.09 -10.10
CA PHE A 418 23.84 20.65 -11.46
C PHE A 418 24.61 21.42 -12.54
N ARG A 419 24.72 22.75 -12.41
CA ARG A 419 25.45 23.60 -13.37
C ARG A 419 26.97 23.46 -13.32
N SER A 420 27.52 22.84 -12.28
CA SER A 420 28.97 22.68 -12.05
C SER A 420 29.46 21.23 -12.12
N MET A 421 28.57 20.27 -12.39
CA MET A 421 28.94 18.86 -12.50
C MET A 421 29.85 18.61 -13.71
N THR A 422 30.69 17.58 -13.61
CA THR A 422 31.62 17.16 -14.68
C THR A 422 31.22 15.84 -15.36
N GLY A 423 30.03 15.32 -15.03
CA GLY A 423 29.56 14.00 -15.46
C GLY A 423 30.11 12.85 -14.61
N LEU A 424 29.66 11.63 -14.91
CA LEU A 424 30.08 10.40 -14.24
C LEU A 424 31.41 9.88 -14.80
N GLN A 425 32.23 9.31 -13.93
CA GLN A 425 33.44 8.56 -14.30
C GLN A 425 33.27 7.10 -13.91
N PHE A 426 33.46 6.15 -14.85
CA PHE A 426 33.19 4.72 -14.59
C PHE A 426 33.89 4.21 -13.33
N ASN A 427 35.21 4.39 -13.22
CA ASN A 427 36.02 3.87 -12.13
C ASN A 427 35.74 4.50 -10.74
N ARG A 428 35.15 5.69 -10.69
CA ARG A 428 34.88 6.45 -9.46
C ARG A 428 33.41 6.33 -9.05
N ASP A 429 32.51 6.41 -10.03
CA ASP A 429 31.09 6.65 -9.80
C ASP A 429 30.20 5.43 -10.10
N ILE A 430 30.62 4.52 -10.99
CA ILE A 430 29.81 3.35 -11.39
C ILE A 430 30.40 2.06 -10.84
N ARG A 431 31.72 1.85 -10.98
CA ARG A 431 32.39 0.64 -10.53
C ARG A 431 32.12 0.37 -9.04
N PRO A 432 31.65 -0.83 -8.65
CA PRO A 432 31.50 -1.19 -7.24
C PRO A 432 32.78 -0.97 -6.45
N THR A 433 32.67 -0.33 -5.29
CA THR A 433 33.75 -0.30 -4.30
C THR A 433 33.92 -1.68 -3.64
N PHE A 434 35.08 -1.95 -3.03
CA PHE A 434 35.32 -3.22 -2.34
C PHE A 434 34.25 -3.52 -1.27
N ALA A 435 33.86 -2.53 -0.46
CA ALA A 435 32.81 -2.66 0.54
C ALA A 435 31.41 -2.91 -0.06
N GLN A 436 31.13 -2.39 -1.27
CA GLN A 436 29.89 -2.73 -1.99
C GLN A 436 29.94 -4.16 -2.54
N LEU A 437 31.08 -4.63 -3.06
CA LEU A 437 31.24 -6.01 -3.51
C LEU A 437 31.08 -7.01 -2.36
N GLU A 438 31.71 -6.73 -1.21
CA GLU A 438 31.56 -7.50 0.03
C GLU A 438 30.09 -7.53 0.48
N SER A 439 29.41 -6.38 0.48
CA SER A 439 27.98 -6.28 0.82
C SER A 439 27.05 -7.03 -0.15
N CYS A 440 27.31 -6.95 -1.46
CA CYS A 440 26.57 -7.72 -2.46
C CYS A 440 26.79 -9.22 -2.25
N HIS A 441 28.05 -9.65 -2.11
CA HIS A 441 28.39 -11.05 -1.85
C HIS A 441 27.71 -11.58 -0.60
N ASP A 442 27.80 -10.87 0.53
CA ASP A 442 27.14 -11.25 1.78
C ASP A 442 25.62 -11.37 1.64
N GLN A 443 24.98 -10.47 0.88
CA GLN A 443 23.55 -10.58 0.61
C GLN A 443 23.20 -11.80 -0.25
N LEU A 444 23.98 -12.09 -1.30
CA LEU A 444 23.77 -13.27 -2.14
C LEU A 444 23.99 -14.56 -1.32
N VAL A 445 24.97 -14.58 -0.41
CA VAL A 445 25.20 -15.71 0.51
C VAL A 445 23.99 -15.95 1.40
N VAL A 446 23.40 -14.90 1.98
CA VAL A 446 22.18 -15.02 2.78
C VAL A 446 21.00 -15.53 1.95
N VAL A 447 20.81 -15.06 0.71
CA VAL A 447 19.77 -15.57 -0.20
C VAL A 447 19.91 -17.08 -0.45
N VAL A 448 21.15 -17.57 -0.65
CA VAL A 448 21.44 -19.01 -0.83
C VAL A 448 21.12 -19.83 0.42
N ILE A 449 21.37 -19.28 1.62
CA ILE A 449 21.05 -19.95 2.89
C ILE A 449 19.55 -19.93 3.16
N ASP A 450 18.86 -18.83 2.88
CA ASP A 450 17.42 -18.70 3.10
C ASP A 450 16.63 -19.65 2.20
N CYS A 451 17.07 -19.86 0.96
CA CYS A 451 16.50 -20.90 0.08
C CYS A 451 16.51 -22.30 0.73
N LEU A 452 17.62 -22.69 1.39
CA LEU A 452 17.69 -23.96 2.12
C LEU A 452 16.70 -23.98 3.30
N ARG A 453 16.59 -22.88 4.04
CA ARG A 453 15.73 -22.74 5.23
C ARG A 453 14.24 -22.70 4.90
N GLU A 454 13.86 -22.14 3.75
CA GLU A 454 12.49 -22.06 3.26
C GLU A 454 11.94 -23.43 2.83
N HIS A 455 12.79 -24.26 2.21
CA HIS A 455 12.37 -25.57 1.65
C HIS A 455 12.71 -26.79 2.51
N ILE A 456 13.62 -26.67 3.49
CA ILE A 456 14.04 -27.77 4.38
C ILE A 456 13.83 -27.39 5.84
N THR A 457 12.95 -28.10 6.53
CA THR A 457 12.70 -27.93 7.98
C THR A 457 13.90 -28.36 8.82
N GLY A 458 14.15 -27.65 9.94
CA GLY A 458 15.15 -28.04 10.93
C GLY A 458 16.14 -26.94 11.33
N PHE A 459 16.14 -25.80 10.64
CA PHE A 459 17.08 -24.68 10.85
C PHE A 459 16.58 -23.59 11.82
N ASP A 460 15.46 -23.80 12.51
CA ASP A 460 14.83 -22.79 13.40
C ASP A 460 15.77 -22.28 14.52
N TYR A 461 16.72 -23.11 14.95
CA TYR A 461 17.73 -22.77 15.96
C TYR A 461 18.70 -21.66 15.50
N LEU A 462 18.78 -21.36 14.20
CA LEU A 462 19.60 -20.29 13.63
C LEU A 462 18.78 -19.06 13.20
N ALA A 463 17.46 -19.02 13.47
CA ALA A 463 16.56 -18.02 12.89
C ALA A 463 16.88 -16.55 13.24
N LYS A 464 17.75 -16.31 14.22
CA LYS A 464 18.23 -14.98 14.66
C LYS A 464 19.76 -14.86 14.63
N ASP A 465 20.48 -15.78 13.99
CA ASP A 465 21.94 -15.75 13.96
C ASP A 465 22.45 -14.66 12.99
N PRO A 466 23.23 -13.66 13.48
CA PRO A 466 23.70 -12.54 12.66
C PRO A 466 24.52 -12.92 11.43
N LEU A 467 25.11 -14.12 11.39
CA LEU A 467 25.94 -14.57 10.27
C LEU A 467 25.12 -14.99 9.04
N ILE A 468 23.83 -15.30 9.22
CA ILE A 468 22.91 -15.74 8.16
C ILE A 468 21.67 -14.85 8.00
N THR A 469 21.62 -13.71 8.69
CA THR A 469 20.60 -12.67 8.48
C THR A 469 21.19 -11.52 7.66
N HIS A 470 20.38 -10.91 6.80
CA HIS A 470 20.81 -9.72 6.06
C HIS A 470 21.22 -8.58 7.02
N LYS A 471 22.41 -8.02 6.80
CA LYS A 471 22.88 -6.81 7.50
C LYS A 471 22.08 -5.60 6.99
N ALA A 472 21.36 -4.94 7.88
CA ALA A 472 20.68 -3.68 7.56
C ALA A 472 21.69 -2.60 7.16
N LEU A 473 21.41 -1.88 6.07
CA LEU A 473 22.23 -0.78 5.55
C LEU A 473 21.48 0.56 5.64
N ARG A 474 20.22 0.58 5.20
CA ARG A 474 19.31 1.73 5.31
C ARG A 474 17.86 1.24 5.33
N ALA A 475 17.53 0.45 6.35
CA ALA A 475 16.18 -0.05 6.60
C ALA A 475 15.24 1.06 7.11
N LEU A 476 13.97 1.03 6.67
CA LEU A 476 12.91 1.87 7.21
C LEU A 476 12.71 1.61 8.72
N PRO A 477 12.60 2.66 9.57
CA PRO A 477 12.51 2.50 11.03
C PRO A 477 11.37 1.57 11.47
N ASP A 478 11.60 0.79 12.52
CA ASP A 478 10.56 -0.07 13.10
C ASP A 478 9.36 0.76 13.59
N GLY A 479 8.15 0.30 13.26
CA GLY A 479 6.90 1.00 13.59
C GLY A 479 6.59 2.25 12.75
N TYR A 480 7.49 2.69 11.85
CA TYR A 480 7.15 3.73 10.87
C TYR A 480 6.11 3.21 9.87
N PHE A 481 5.13 4.05 9.53
CA PHE A 481 4.18 3.84 8.46
C PHE A 481 4.13 5.08 7.57
N THR A 482 4.06 4.88 6.26
CA THR A 482 3.97 5.96 5.28
C THR A 482 2.56 6.57 5.31
N GLU A 483 2.48 7.89 5.43
CA GLU A 483 1.24 8.64 5.17
C GLU A 483 1.12 8.93 3.68
N GLU A 484 -0.02 8.56 3.09
CA GLU A 484 -0.37 8.81 1.70
C GLU A 484 -1.65 9.64 1.61
N CYS A 485 -1.74 10.51 0.59
CA CYS A 485 -2.91 11.29 0.27
C CYS A 485 -3.18 11.24 -1.24
N PRO A 486 -4.08 10.34 -1.71
CA PRO A 486 -4.57 10.33 -3.08
C PRO A 486 -5.24 11.65 -3.47
N VAL A 487 -5.04 12.08 -4.71
CA VAL A 487 -5.82 13.19 -5.31
C VAL A 487 -6.84 12.68 -6.32
N ARG A 488 -7.72 13.58 -6.80
CA ARG A 488 -8.69 13.29 -7.85
C ARG A 488 -7.94 12.87 -9.12
N ALA A 489 -8.42 11.83 -9.78
CA ALA A 489 -7.94 11.43 -11.09
C ALA A 489 -8.32 12.51 -12.12
N SER A 490 -7.35 12.90 -12.92
CA SER A 490 -7.47 13.87 -13.99
C SER A 490 -7.86 13.20 -15.31
N THR A 491 -8.58 13.94 -16.16
CA THR A 491 -8.79 13.61 -17.59
C THR A 491 -7.60 13.96 -18.48
N THR A 492 -6.61 14.67 -17.96
CA THR A 492 -5.37 14.98 -18.67
C THR A 492 -4.50 13.73 -18.75
N GLU A 493 -4.23 13.26 -19.97
CA GLU A 493 -3.37 12.12 -20.25
C GLU A 493 -1.89 12.53 -20.25
N GLU A 494 -1.03 11.80 -19.53
CA GLU A 494 0.40 12.11 -19.43
C GLU A 494 1.23 11.56 -20.62
N ALA A 495 0.60 11.02 -21.66
CA ALA A 495 1.26 10.34 -22.77
C ALA A 495 2.31 11.21 -23.53
N THR A 496 2.29 12.53 -23.34
CA THR A 496 3.22 13.50 -23.95
C THR A 496 3.83 14.44 -22.92
N VAL A 497 4.94 15.10 -23.29
CA VAL A 497 5.58 16.17 -22.50
C VAL A 497 4.58 17.30 -22.18
N ARG A 498 3.75 17.70 -23.16
CA ARG A 498 2.68 18.68 -22.97
C ARG A 498 1.61 18.19 -21.99
N GLY A 499 1.23 16.91 -22.06
CA GLY A 499 0.30 16.29 -21.12
C GLY A 499 0.79 16.37 -19.67
N ASN A 500 2.08 16.07 -19.45
CA ASN A 500 2.72 16.21 -18.12
C ASN A 500 2.70 17.66 -17.63
N LEU A 501 3.08 18.63 -18.48
CA LEU A 501 3.05 20.04 -18.11
C LEU A 501 1.67 20.50 -17.66
N LEU A 502 0.62 20.14 -18.42
CA LEU A 502 -0.78 20.44 -18.09
C LEU A 502 -1.21 19.74 -16.79
N PHE A 503 -0.87 18.46 -16.62
CA PHE A 503 -1.19 17.71 -15.41
C PHE A 503 -0.54 18.31 -14.15
N HIS A 504 0.71 18.76 -14.24
CA HIS A 504 1.38 19.46 -13.15
C HIS A 504 0.67 20.76 -12.75
N ASP A 505 0.26 21.59 -13.73
CA ASP A 505 -0.49 22.82 -13.44
C ASP A 505 -1.90 22.51 -12.91
N GLU A 506 -2.55 21.46 -13.42
CA GLU A 506 -3.86 20.99 -12.95
C GLU A 506 -3.82 20.56 -11.47
N ILE A 507 -2.86 19.72 -11.08
CA ILE A 507 -2.72 19.26 -9.69
C ILE A 507 -2.25 20.40 -8.78
N TYR A 508 -1.11 21.05 -9.06
CA TYR A 508 -0.53 21.98 -8.09
C TYR A 508 -1.21 23.35 -8.08
N ILE A 509 -1.52 23.92 -9.24
CA ILE A 509 -2.07 25.29 -9.34
C ILE A 509 -3.60 25.27 -9.28
N HIS A 510 -4.26 24.38 -10.02
CA HIS A 510 -5.72 24.38 -10.12
C HIS A 510 -6.42 23.59 -9.01
N HIS A 511 -5.88 22.44 -8.56
CA HIS A 511 -6.48 21.62 -7.50
C HIS A 511 -5.95 22.01 -6.12
N LEU A 512 -4.64 21.90 -5.89
CA LEU A 512 -3.96 22.18 -4.61
C LEU A 512 -3.69 23.67 -4.36
N LYS A 513 -4.16 24.58 -5.24
CA LYS A 513 -4.19 26.04 -5.06
C LYS A 513 -2.84 26.69 -4.71
N HIS A 514 -1.72 26.07 -5.05
CA HIS A 514 -0.41 26.69 -4.89
C HIS A 514 -0.19 27.79 -5.94
N THR A 515 0.71 28.72 -5.63
CA THR A 515 1.23 29.69 -6.61
C THR A 515 2.64 29.28 -7.06
N PRO A 516 3.10 29.66 -8.26
CA PRO A 516 4.46 29.38 -8.74
C PRO A 516 5.55 29.84 -7.77
N GLU A 517 5.35 30.97 -7.09
CA GLU A 517 6.27 31.53 -6.10
C GLU A 517 6.36 30.64 -4.85
N SER A 518 5.22 30.09 -4.39
CA SER A 518 5.17 29.19 -3.24
C SER A 518 5.90 27.86 -3.48
N LEU A 519 5.87 27.37 -4.73
CA LEU A 519 6.48 26.11 -5.15
C LEU A 519 7.97 26.26 -5.46
N SER A 520 8.40 27.40 -6.01
CA SER A 520 9.76 27.62 -6.53
C SER A 520 10.89 27.58 -5.50
N LYS A 521 10.61 27.42 -4.20
CA LYS A 521 11.62 27.41 -3.12
C LYS A 521 12.16 26.02 -2.79
N TYR A 522 11.30 25.00 -2.84
CA TYR A 522 11.62 23.66 -2.35
C TYR A 522 11.52 22.62 -3.48
N ALA A 523 12.37 21.60 -3.41
CA ALA A 523 12.26 20.44 -4.25
C ALA A 523 11.02 19.59 -3.88
N ILE A 524 10.50 18.86 -4.85
CA ILE A 524 9.43 17.87 -4.68
C ILE A 524 9.96 16.53 -5.24
N PRO A 525 10.25 15.55 -4.37
CA PRO A 525 10.66 14.19 -4.76
C PRO A 525 9.57 13.47 -5.57
N GLY A 526 9.89 13.12 -6.81
CA GLY A 526 9.07 12.31 -7.69
C GLY A 526 9.60 10.87 -7.78
N PHE A 527 8.71 9.88 -7.74
CA PHE A 527 9.06 8.45 -7.85
C PHE A 527 8.20 7.79 -8.93
N HIS A 528 8.63 7.85 -10.19
CA HIS A 528 7.79 7.48 -11.35
C HIS A 528 8.41 6.34 -12.18
N ASP A 529 7.63 5.79 -13.12
CA ASP A 529 8.19 4.94 -14.16
C ASP A 529 9.21 5.71 -15.03
N GLN A 530 9.97 4.97 -15.84
CA GLN A 530 11.01 5.57 -16.67
C GLN A 530 10.43 6.58 -17.70
N LEU A 531 9.26 6.30 -18.27
CA LEU A 531 8.73 7.11 -19.35
C LEU A 531 8.19 8.45 -18.83
N THR A 532 7.57 8.46 -17.65
CA THR A 532 7.19 9.69 -16.95
C THR A 532 8.40 10.49 -16.50
N ASN A 533 9.45 9.85 -15.95
CA ASN A 533 10.72 10.53 -15.67
C ASN A 533 11.33 11.19 -16.92
N ALA A 534 11.36 10.49 -18.06
CA ALA A 534 11.85 11.05 -19.32
C ALA A 534 11.03 12.27 -19.77
N ARG A 535 9.70 12.21 -19.69
CA ARG A 535 8.81 13.32 -20.04
C ARG A 535 8.98 14.53 -19.11
N ILE A 536 9.19 14.33 -17.80
CA ILE A 536 9.51 15.43 -16.87
C ILE A 536 10.87 16.06 -17.24
N ARG A 537 11.89 15.25 -17.51
CA ARG A 537 13.22 15.73 -17.94
C ARG A 537 13.15 16.51 -19.25
N ALA A 538 12.36 16.06 -20.23
CA ALA A 538 12.12 16.78 -21.47
C ALA A 538 11.39 18.13 -21.24
N ALA A 539 10.39 18.16 -20.34
CA ALA A 539 9.74 19.41 -19.93
C ALA A 539 10.71 20.39 -19.25
N GLN A 540 11.64 19.89 -18.42
CA GLN A 540 12.69 20.71 -17.79
C GLN A 540 13.64 21.32 -18.81
N ILE A 541 14.04 20.56 -19.85
CA ILE A 541 14.89 21.07 -20.94
C ILE A 541 14.15 22.12 -21.76
N MET A 542 12.96 21.80 -22.25
CA MET A 542 12.14 22.69 -23.09
C MET A 542 11.87 24.03 -22.41
N ARG A 543 11.67 24.02 -21.09
CA ARG A 543 11.38 25.21 -20.28
C ARG A 543 12.60 25.80 -19.58
N ALA A 544 13.83 25.35 -19.85
CA ALA A 544 15.04 25.75 -19.11
C ALA A 544 15.34 27.27 -19.08
N LYS A 545 14.70 28.06 -19.95
CA LYS A 545 14.84 29.52 -20.05
C LYS A 545 13.71 30.30 -19.36
N ASP A 546 12.72 29.63 -18.77
CA ASP A 546 11.62 30.28 -18.06
C ASP A 546 12.09 30.92 -16.73
N VAL A 547 11.29 31.85 -16.20
CA VAL A 547 11.69 32.79 -15.14
C VAL A 547 11.89 32.11 -13.78
N ASP A 548 10.94 31.29 -13.34
CA ASP A 548 10.89 30.69 -12.01
C ASP A 548 11.08 29.16 -12.03
N ALA A 549 11.39 28.57 -10.88
CA ALA A 549 11.72 27.13 -10.79
C ALA A 549 10.51 26.22 -11.00
N TRP A 550 9.28 26.69 -10.73
CA TRP A 550 8.05 25.97 -11.06
C TRP A 550 7.84 25.91 -12.58
N SER A 551 7.97 27.05 -13.28
CA SER A 551 7.86 27.13 -14.74
C SER A 551 8.91 26.27 -15.43
N ARG A 552 10.17 26.32 -14.98
CA ARG A 552 11.24 25.43 -15.48
C ARG A 552 11.06 23.95 -15.07
N ARG A 553 10.08 23.63 -14.22
CA ARG A 553 9.85 22.30 -13.61
C ARG A 553 11.08 21.73 -12.87
N GLU A 554 12.08 22.55 -12.58
CA GLU A 554 13.31 22.18 -11.85
C GLU A 554 12.99 21.62 -10.46
N ILE A 555 11.88 22.06 -9.84
CA ILE A 555 11.49 21.58 -8.51
C ILE A 555 11.28 20.07 -8.44
N PHE A 556 10.93 19.41 -9.54
CA PHE A 556 10.73 17.96 -9.56
C PHE A 556 12.08 17.24 -9.63
N GLN A 557 12.42 16.58 -8.51
CA GLN A 557 13.66 15.83 -8.36
C GLN A 557 13.33 14.33 -8.40
N LEU A 558 13.94 13.62 -9.35
CA LEU A 558 13.41 12.34 -9.82
C LEU A 558 14.20 11.14 -9.28
N GLY A 559 13.46 10.21 -8.67
CA GLY A 559 13.83 8.81 -8.50
C GLY A 559 13.03 7.95 -9.48
N PHE A 560 13.58 6.80 -9.86
CA PHE A 560 12.90 5.83 -10.72
C PHE A 560 12.13 4.79 -9.89
N GLY A 561 11.05 4.26 -10.46
CA GLY A 561 10.21 3.24 -9.86
C GLY A 561 10.96 1.92 -9.67
N LEU A 562 11.00 1.44 -8.42
CA LEU A 562 11.70 0.20 -8.07
C LEU A 562 10.93 -1.03 -8.54
N PHE A 563 9.60 -1.00 -8.56
CA PHE A 563 8.80 -2.08 -9.13
C PHE A 563 8.99 -2.15 -10.64
N HIS A 564 8.89 -1.04 -11.36
CA HIS A 564 9.10 -1.04 -12.81
C HIS A 564 10.56 -1.39 -13.19
N MET A 565 11.55 -1.06 -12.36
CA MET A 565 12.92 -1.59 -12.51
C MET A 565 12.93 -3.12 -12.39
N CYS A 566 12.33 -3.70 -11.35
CA CYS A 566 12.28 -5.15 -11.16
C CYS A 566 11.51 -5.85 -12.31
N LEU A 567 10.42 -5.24 -12.78
CA LEU A 567 9.64 -5.69 -13.94
C LEU A 567 10.50 -5.81 -15.20
N ASN A 568 11.25 -4.75 -15.52
CA ASN A 568 12.13 -4.73 -16.68
C ASN A 568 13.33 -5.68 -16.52
N LEU A 569 13.86 -5.86 -15.29
CA LEU A 569 14.93 -6.84 -15.03
C LEU A 569 14.43 -8.28 -15.23
N VAL A 570 13.22 -8.59 -14.76
CA VAL A 570 12.57 -9.90 -14.95
C VAL A 570 12.36 -10.20 -16.44
N TRP A 571 11.93 -9.22 -17.23
CA TRP A 571 11.80 -9.38 -18.69
C TRP A 571 13.14 -9.45 -19.42
N ALA A 572 14.16 -8.70 -18.99
CA ALA A 572 15.52 -8.79 -19.54
C ALA A 572 16.11 -10.19 -19.31
N ILE A 573 15.97 -10.74 -18.10
CA ILE A 573 16.37 -12.11 -17.78
C ILE A 573 15.58 -13.11 -18.62
N LEU A 574 14.26 -12.94 -18.78
CA LEU A 574 13.46 -13.78 -19.68
C LEU A 574 13.98 -13.74 -21.11
N HIS A 575 14.29 -12.57 -21.66
CA HIS A 575 14.76 -12.42 -23.03
C HIS A 575 16.12 -13.10 -23.26
N ILE A 576 17.06 -12.89 -22.35
CA ILE A 576 18.43 -13.39 -22.45
C ILE A 576 18.52 -14.91 -22.22
N HIS A 577 17.76 -15.43 -21.27
CA HIS A 577 17.80 -16.85 -20.86
C HIS A 577 16.66 -17.70 -21.45
N ARG A 578 15.86 -17.16 -22.37
CA ARG A 578 14.64 -17.81 -22.91
C ARG A 578 14.93 -19.20 -23.47
N GLY A 579 15.94 -19.28 -24.34
CA GLY A 579 16.26 -20.43 -25.18
C GLY A 579 15.06 -21.10 -25.86
N THR A 580 15.21 -22.37 -26.19
CA THR A 580 14.16 -23.26 -26.69
C THR A 580 13.92 -24.42 -25.72
N ILE A 581 12.79 -25.13 -25.88
CA ILE A 581 12.46 -26.32 -25.06
C ILE A 581 13.50 -27.46 -25.25
N ASN A 582 14.21 -27.48 -26.37
CA ASN A 582 15.24 -28.48 -26.68
C ASN A 582 16.62 -28.14 -26.10
N GLU A 583 16.83 -26.88 -25.69
CA GLU A 583 18.07 -26.43 -25.06
C GLU A 583 17.98 -26.71 -23.55
N THR A 584 18.70 -27.75 -23.12
CA THR A 584 18.74 -28.19 -21.73
C THR A 584 19.20 -27.05 -20.81
N GLY A 585 18.38 -26.71 -19.81
CA GLY A 585 18.67 -25.64 -18.85
C GLY A 585 18.20 -24.23 -19.27
N SER A 586 17.53 -24.07 -20.41
CA SER A 586 16.88 -22.80 -20.77
C SER A 586 15.64 -22.50 -19.90
N LEU A 587 15.20 -21.24 -19.86
CA LEU A 587 13.93 -20.91 -19.20
C LEU A 587 12.73 -21.59 -19.87
N SER A 588 12.71 -21.73 -21.21
CA SER A 588 11.65 -22.45 -21.93
C SER A 588 11.59 -23.93 -21.53
N TYR A 589 12.74 -24.56 -21.35
CA TYR A 589 12.87 -25.93 -20.83
C TYR A 589 12.29 -26.04 -19.40
N PHE A 590 12.65 -25.11 -18.51
CA PHE A 590 12.12 -25.11 -17.14
C PHE A 590 10.62 -24.77 -17.05
N PHE A 591 10.11 -23.88 -17.91
CA PHE A 591 8.67 -23.60 -17.97
C PHE A 591 7.87 -24.80 -18.46
N ALA A 592 8.39 -25.58 -19.42
CA ALA A 592 7.80 -26.85 -19.80
C ALA A 592 7.85 -27.87 -18.63
N LEU A 593 8.99 -27.99 -17.94
CA LEU A 593 9.16 -28.86 -16.78
C LEU A 593 8.21 -28.54 -15.62
N MET A 594 7.86 -27.28 -15.41
CA MET A 594 6.92 -26.80 -14.39
C MET A 594 5.47 -26.68 -14.89
N GLU A 595 5.15 -27.10 -16.12
CA GLU A 595 3.82 -26.96 -16.74
C GLU A 595 3.32 -25.50 -16.86
N LYS A 596 4.23 -24.53 -16.83
CA LYS A 596 3.99 -23.08 -16.92
C LYS A 596 4.13 -22.54 -18.36
N THR A 597 3.65 -23.28 -19.35
CA THR A 597 3.87 -23.00 -20.79
C THR A 597 3.39 -21.61 -21.24
N ARG A 598 2.42 -21.00 -20.55
CA ARG A 598 1.92 -19.63 -20.82
C ARG A 598 2.91 -18.51 -20.50
N LEU A 599 4.02 -18.81 -19.81
CA LEU A 599 5.10 -17.84 -19.55
C LEU A 599 6.06 -17.67 -20.74
N GLY A 600 5.94 -18.50 -21.78
CA GLY A 600 6.74 -18.38 -23.00
C GLY A 600 6.33 -17.24 -23.95
N ASN A 601 5.45 -16.32 -23.52
CA ASN A 601 5.07 -15.12 -24.28
C ASN A 601 6.07 -13.97 -24.05
N ASP A 602 6.03 -12.92 -24.87
CA ASP A 602 7.00 -11.81 -24.78
C ASP A 602 6.79 -10.88 -23.58
N GLN A 603 5.56 -10.77 -23.08
CA GLN A 603 5.19 -9.97 -21.91
C GLN A 603 4.23 -10.77 -21.02
N PRO A 604 4.73 -11.76 -20.24
CA PRO A 604 3.91 -12.48 -19.27
C PRO A 604 3.66 -11.63 -18.02
N ASP A 605 2.62 -12.00 -17.26
CA ASP A 605 2.32 -11.40 -15.95
C ASP A 605 3.53 -11.43 -15.00
N TYR A 606 3.84 -10.28 -14.41
CA TYR A 606 5.02 -10.07 -13.57
C TYR A 606 5.09 -11.03 -12.39
N HIS A 607 4.02 -11.12 -11.61
CA HIS A 607 4.01 -11.92 -10.39
C HIS A 607 4.13 -13.42 -10.71
N THR A 608 3.47 -13.87 -11.78
CA THR A 608 3.53 -15.25 -12.25
C THR A 608 4.91 -15.61 -12.79
N LEU A 609 5.56 -14.70 -13.54
CA LEU A 609 6.91 -14.90 -14.05
C LEU A 609 7.94 -14.87 -12.92
N LEU A 610 7.93 -13.86 -12.06
CA LEU A 610 8.84 -13.75 -10.91
C LEU A 610 8.76 -14.99 -10.00
N ALA A 611 7.55 -15.48 -9.71
CA ALA A 611 7.36 -16.70 -8.95
C ALA A 611 7.93 -17.94 -9.66
N ALA A 612 7.84 -18.02 -11.00
CA ALA A 612 8.46 -19.10 -11.77
C ALA A 612 10.01 -19.02 -11.77
N LEU A 613 10.57 -17.82 -11.95
CA LEU A 613 12.01 -17.58 -11.92
C LEU A 613 12.61 -17.91 -10.54
N THR A 614 11.92 -17.51 -9.46
CA THR A 614 12.33 -17.85 -8.08
C THR A 614 12.30 -19.36 -7.85
N GLN A 615 11.25 -20.07 -8.30
CA GLN A 615 11.16 -21.53 -8.19
C GLN A 615 12.24 -22.28 -8.98
N ILE A 616 12.67 -21.73 -10.13
CA ILE A 616 13.80 -22.26 -10.89
C ILE A 616 15.09 -22.08 -10.10
N LEU A 617 15.34 -20.86 -9.59
CA LEU A 617 16.51 -20.59 -8.77
C LEU A 617 16.56 -21.51 -7.54
N ASP A 618 15.45 -21.64 -6.81
CA ASP A 618 15.37 -22.50 -5.62
C ASP A 618 15.69 -23.95 -5.95
N GLY A 619 15.16 -24.48 -7.05
CA GLY A 619 15.43 -25.85 -7.49
C GLY A 619 16.89 -26.08 -7.83
N LEU A 620 17.53 -25.09 -8.49
CA LEU A 620 18.97 -25.12 -8.76
C LEU A 620 19.78 -25.01 -7.46
N LEU A 621 19.47 -24.06 -6.58
CA LEU A 621 20.17 -23.89 -5.30
C LEU A 621 20.06 -25.14 -4.41
N LEU A 622 18.91 -25.81 -4.33
CA LEU A 622 18.77 -27.06 -3.58
C LEU A 622 19.55 -28.23 -4.20
N ASN A 623 19.72 -28.27 -5.52
CA ASN A 623 20.63 -29.22 -6.18
C ASN A 623 22.10 -28.90 -5.84
N ALA A 624 22.48 -27.62 -5.87
CA ALA A 624 23.81 -27.16 -5.45
C ALA A 624 24.11 -27.50 -3.98
N TRP A 625 23.18 -27.22 -3.07
CA TRP A 625 23.27 -27.62 -1.66
C TRP A 625 23.44 -29.13 -1.48
N HIS A 626 22.70 -29.94 -2.22
CA HIS A 626 22.82 -31.39 -2.13
C HIS A 626 24.24 -31.84 -2.51
N GLN A 627 24.79 -31.31 -3.61
CA GLN A 627 26.15 -31.62 -4.07
C GLN A 627 27.24 -31.09 -3.13
N SER A 628 27.08 -29.89 -2.57
CA SER A 628 28.11 -29.23 -1.75
C SER A 628 28.07 -29.56 -0.24
N SER A 629 26.97 -30.15 0.25
CA SER A 629 26.80 -30.54 1.66
C SER A 629 27.67 -31.72 2.08
N GLY A 630 27.84 -32.70 1.19
CA GLY A 630 28.50 -33.99 1.49
C GLY A 630 27.60 -35.01 2.21
N HIS A 631 26.29 -34.77 2.32
CA HIS A 631 25.33 -35.68 2.96
C HIS A 631 24.45 -36.42 1.93
N PRO A 632 23.94 -37.63 2.24
CA PRO A 632 23.06 -38.40 1.33
C PRO A 632 21.76 -37.66 0.98
N SER A 633 21.24 -36.84 1.89
CA SER A 633 20.12 -35.94 1.64
C SER A 633 20.25 -34.63 2.42
N LEU A 634 19.49 -33.61 1.99
CA LEU A 634 19.37 -32.34 2.70
C LEU A 634 18.70 -32.47 4.08
N LYS A 635 17.94 -33.55 4.31
CA LYS A 635 17.36 -33.85 5.64
C LYS A 635 18.44 -34.33 6.61
N ASP A 636 19.29 -35.25 6.18
CA ASP A 636 20.42 -35.73 7.00
C ASP A 636 21.39 -34.57 7.31
N PHE A 637 21.55 -33.63 6.38
CA PHE A 637 22.31 -32.40 6.61
C PHE A 637 21.65 -31.48 7.64
N ALA A 638 20.32 -31.29 7.61
CA ALA A 638 19.61 -30.52 8.62
C ALA A 638 19.64 -31.18 10.01
N GLU A 639 19.50 -32.51 10.08
CA GLU A 639 19.58 -33.31 11.31
C GLU A 639 20.98 -33.25 11.95
N ALA A 640 22.04 -33.12 11.16
CA ALA A 640 23.41 -32.89 11.63
C ALA A 640 23.63 -31.51 12.31
N LYS A 641 22.64 -30.60 12.27
CA LYS A 641 22.65 -29.27 12.89
C LYS A 641 23.93 -28.45 12.59
N PRO A 642 24.23 -28.16 11.31
CA PRO A 642 25.40 -27.41 10.90
C PRO A 642 25.41 -25.98 11.49
N THR A 643 26.56 -25.51 11.94
CA THR A 643 26.69 -24.14 12.47
C THR A 643 26.43 -23.09 11.39
N ALA A 644 26.01 -21.89 11.79
CA ALA A 644 25.84 -20.76 10.88
C ALA A 644 27.10 -20.47 10.03
N SER A 645 28.28 -20.59 10.63
CA SER A 645 29.56 -20.48 9.90
C SER A 645 29.73 -21.55 8.82
N ARG A 646 29.31 -22.80 9.09
CA ARG A 646 29.38 -23.89 8.11
C ARG A 646 28.38 -23.71 6.97
N LEU A 647 27.17 -23.21 7.27
CA LEU A 647 26.20 -22.83 6.24
C LEU A 647 26.77 -21.72 5.35
N ARG A 648 27.37 -20.69 5.94
CA ARG A 648 28.00 -19.58 5.22
C ARG A 648 29.15 -20.05 4.32
N GLU A 649 30.02 -20.93 4.82
CA GLU A 649 31.11 -21.54 4.05
C GLU A 649 30.60 -22.34 2.84
N ILE A 650 29.55 -23.17 3.01
CA ILE A 650 28.96 -23.93 1.90
C ILE A 650 28.28 -22.98 0.89
N ALA A 651 27.52 -21.99 1.35
CA ALA A 651 26.85 -21.03 0.50
C ALA A 651 27.84 -20.17 -0.32
N THR A 652 28.95 -19.72 0.28
CA THR A 652 30.04 -19.04 -0.45
C THR A 652 30.63 -19.93 -1.53
N ARG A 653 30.92 -21.22 -1.25
CA ARG A 653 31.38 -22.16 -2.29
C ARG A 653 30.35 -22.35 -3.41
N ILE A 654 29.06 -22.47 -3.10
CA ILE A 654 27.99 -22.52 -4.12
C ILE A 654 28.03 -21.28 -5.03
N LEU A 655 28.22 -20.07 -4.47
CA LEU A 655 28.32 -18.86 -5.29
C LEU A 655 29.58 -18.83 -6.17
N THR A 656 30.75 -19.14 -5.60
CA THR A 656 32.02 -19.11 -6.33
C THR A 656 32.09 -20.21 -7.39
N ASP A 657 31.70 -21.43 -7.04
CA ASP A 657 31.91 -22.61 -7.88
C ASP A 657 30.79 -22.80 -8.91
N LEU A 658 29.55 -22.37 -8.61
CA LEU A 658 28.35 -22.67 -9.41
C LEU A 658 27.51 -21.46 -9.85
N ALA A 659 27.69 -20.27 -9.27
CA ALA A 659 26.99 -19.03 -9.68
C ALA A 659 27.93 -17.89 -10.11
N THR A 660 29.19 -18.23 -10.41
CA THR A 660 30.16 -17.31 -11.05
C THR A 660 30.46 -17.86 -12.46
N PRO A 661 30.32 -17.08 -13.55
CA PRO A 661 30.61 -17.56 -14.90
C PRO A 661 32.07 -18.01 -15.04
N LEU A 662 32.31 -19.05 -15.84
CA LEU A 662 33.67 -19.44 -16.20
C LEU A 662 34.29 -18.37 -17.12
N PRO A 663 35.61 -18.12 -17.06
CA PRO A 663 36.28 -17.17 -17.94
C PRO A 663 36.28 -17.69 -19.38
N SER A 664 35.45 -17.11 -20.25
CA SER A 664 35.51 -17.37 -21.69
C SER A 664 36.85 -16.91 -22.27
N PRO A 665 37.43 -17.62 -23.25
CA PRO A 665 38.34 -17.00 -24.21
C PRO A 665 37.68 -15.75 -24.79
N LEU A 666 38.43 -14.66 -24.95
CA LEU A 666 37.90 -13.42 -25.52
C LEU A 666 37.31 -13.68 -26.92
N PRO A 667 36.11 -13.16 -27.24
CA PRO A 667 35.63 -13.22 -28.61
C PRO A 667 36.62 -12.48 -29.53
N PRO A 668 36.91 -13.01 -30.75
CA PRO A 668 37.74 -12.29 -31.70
C PRO A 668 37.10 -10.93 -32.01
N ALA A 669 37.92 -9.89 -32.12
CA ALA A 669 37.46 -8.56 -32.46
C ALA A 669 36.65 -8.59 -33.77
N PRO A 670 35.58 -7.79 -33.91
CA PRO A 670 34.83 -7.72 -35.15
C PRO A 670 35.77 -7.35 -36.31
N PRO A 671 35.59 -7.95 -37.51
CA PRO A 671 36.45 -7.66 -38.65
C PRO A 671 36.40 -6.16 -38.96
N SER A 672 37.57 -5.52 -38.97
CA SER A 672 37.71 -4.12 -39.37
C SER A 672 37.28 -3.97 -40.82
N SER A 673 36.19 -3.25 -41.05
CA SER A 673 35.74 -2.85 -42.37
C SER A 673 36.59 -1.69 -42.90
N ASP A 674 37.84 -1.97 -43.23
CA ASP A 674 38.64 -1.09 -44.09
C ASP A 674 38.81 -1.75 -45.46
N SER A 675 37.98 -1.29 -46.40
CA SER A 675 38.13 -1.55 -47.82
C SER A 675 39.05 -0.49 -48.43
N SER A 676 40.26 -0.88 -48.81
CA SER A 676 41.06 -0.15 -49.79
C SER A 676 41.86 -1.16 -50.62
N ASP A 677 41.60 -1.17 -51.92
CA ASP A 677 42.34 -1.94 -52.91
C ASP A 677 43.82 -1.51 -52.94
N ASP A 678 44.73 -2.45 -53.21
CA ASP A 678 45.84 -2.24 -54.16
C ASP A 678 46.56 -3.57 -54.48
N GLU A 679 47.36 -3.54 -55.56
CA GLU A 679 47.62 -4.70 -56.42
C GLU A 679 48.77 -5.66 -56.01
N ALA A 680 48.64 -6.89 -56.52
CA ALA A 680 49.68 -7.80 -57.03
C ALA A 680 51.12 -7.78 -56.44
N HIS A 681 51.59 -8.97 -56.02
CA HIS A 681 52.58 -9.70 -56.83
C HIS A 681 52.72 -11.19 -56.47
N SER A 682 53.00 -11.98 -57.50
CA SER A 682 53.24 -13.43 -57.45
C SER A 682 54.64 -13.82 -56.97
N SER A 683 54.76 -14.88 -56.16
CA SER A 683 55.89 -15.81 -56.23
C SER A 683 55.56 -17.17 -55.60
N GLU A 684 56.13 -18.23 -56.18
CA GLU A 684 55.93 -19.65 -55.82
C GLU A 684 56.87 -20.11 -54.68
N PRO A 685 56.71 -21.32 -54.12
CA PRO A 685 57.16 -21.64 -52.76
C PRO A 685 58.58 -22.20 -52.67
N GLU A 686 59.26 -21.94 -51.54
CA GLU A 686 60.40 -22.74 -51.09
C GLU A 686 60.03 -23.59 -49.87
N SER A 687 60.41 -24.87 -49.95
CA SER A 687 60.22 -25.87 -48.90
C SER A 687 61.19 -25.72 -47.74
N THR A 688 60.77 -26.00 -46.50
CA THR A 688 61.66 -26.64 -45.52
C THR A 688 60.92 -27.39 -44.41
N ALA A 689 61.51 -28.55 -44.05
CA ALA A 689 61.41 -29.23 -42.76
C ALA A 689 60.02 -29.65 -42.22
N ASN A 690 59.68 -30.92 -42.48
CA ASN A 690 58.82 -31.71 -41.60
C ASN A 690 59.31 -31.62 -40.15
N SER A 691 58.46 -31.10 -39.26
CA SER A 691 58.47 -31.49 -37.85
C SER A 691 57.06 -31.94 -37.50
N THR A 692 56.91 -33.23 -37.22
CA THR A 692 55.62 -33.83 -36.85
C THR A 692 55.24 -33.34 -35.45
N PRO A 693 54.14 -32.59 -35.25
CA PRO A 693 53.63 -32.38 -33.91
C PRO A 693 53.08 -33.71 -33.41
N LEU A 694 53.55 -34.15 -32.25
CA LEU A 694 52.85 -35.16 -31.47
C LEU A 694 51.39 -34.68 -31.26
N PRO A 695 50.38 -35.56 -31.27
CA PRO A 695 49.02 -35.15 -30.93
C PRO A 695 49.05 -34.56 -29.52
N ALA A 696 48.77 -33.27 -29.39
CA ALA A 696 48.45 -32.71 -28.09
C ALA A 696 47.20 -33.43 -27.60
N GLU A 697 47.22 -33.91 -26.35
CA GLU A 697 45.99 -34.34 -25.69
C GLU A 697 45.01 -33.16 -25.74
N PRO A 698 43.74 -33.35 -26.14
CA PRO A 698 42.80 -32.25 -26.22
C PRO A 698 42.64 -31.65 -24.81
N SER A 699 43.08 -30.42 -24.64
CA SER A 699 42.86 -29.66 -23.41
C SER A 699 41.38 -29.36 -23.31
N ILE A 700 40.66 -30.20 -22.55
CA ILE A 700 39.22 -30.09 -22.37
C ILE A 700 38.92 -28.78 -21.63
N ASP A 701 38.29 -27.81 -22.30
CA ASP A 701 37.96 -26.52 -21.70
C ASP A 701 36.59 -26.63 -21.01
N PRO A 702 36.47 -26.33 -19.70
CA PRO A 702 35.18 -26.36 -19.01
C PRO A 702 34.13 -25.39 -19.59
N THR A 703 34.54 -24.41 -20.41
CA THR A 703 33.63 -23.51 -21.14
C THR A 703 32.98 -24.15 -22.38
N ASP A 704 33.46 -25.31 -22.84
CA ASP A 704 32.86 -26.04 -23.96
C ASP A 704 31.46 -26.59 -23.63
N ASP A 705 31.13 -26.82 -22.36
CA ASP A 705 29.78 -27.18 -21.90
C ASP A 705 28.91 -25.91 -21.79
N ILE A 706 28.27 -25.56 -22.91
CA ILE A 706 27.45 -24.35 -23.06
C ILE A 706 26.27 -24.38 -22.08
N ALA A 707 25.64 -25.54 -21.86
CA ALA A 707 24.52 -25.65 -20.93
C ALA A 707 24.94 -25.43 -19.47
N HIS A 708 26.11 -25.97 -19.06
CA HIS A 708 26.67 -25.72 -17.74
C HIS A 708 26.99 -24.23 -17.54
N GLN A 709 27.67 -23.60 -18.51
CA GLN A 709 27.97 -22.17 -18.47
C GLN A 709 26.70 -21.30 -18.42
N ASN A 710 25.70 -21.61 -19.25
CA ASN A 710 24.40 -20.93 -19.26
C ASN A 710 23.72 -20.99 -17.88
N ILE A 711 23.73 -22.16 -17.22
CA ILE A 711 23.15 -22.33 -15.87
C ILE A 711 23.89 -21.49 -14.82
N ARG A 712 25.22 -21.38 -14.88
CA ARG A 712 26.00 -20.51 -13.97
C ARG A 712 25.59 -19.04 -14.11
N ILE A 713 25.43 -18.56 -15.35
CA ILE A 713 24.99 -17.18 -15.64
C ILE A 713 23.53 -16.98 -15.17
N LEU A 714 22.64 -17.93 -15.46
CA LEU A 714 21.24 -17.88 -15.02
C LEU A 714 21.12 -17.81 -13.49
N MET A 715 21.84 -18.66 -12.76
CA MET A 715 21.85 -18.64 -11.30
C MET A 715 22.32 -17.29 -10.77
N ARG A 716 23.41 -16.73 -11.31
CA ARG A 716 23.91 -15.39 -10.93
C ARG A 716 22.85 -14.30 -11.12
N ASP A 717 22.26 -14.24 -12.31
CA ASP A 717 21.33 -13.16 -12.67
C ASP A 717 20.03 -13.26 -11.86
N LEU A 718 19.55 -14.48 -11.60
CA LEU A 718 18.42 -14.74 -10.72
C LEU A 718 18.71 -14.43 -9.25
N LEU A 719 19.92 -14.71 -8.75
CA LEU A 719 20.32 -14.36 -7.38
C LEU A 719 20.32 -12.83 -7.17
N VAL A 720 20.80 -12.06 -8.15
CA VAL A 720 20.74 -10.58 -8.10
C VAL A 720 19.29 -10.09 -8.09
N LEU A 721 18.42 -10.64 -8.95
CA LEU A 721 16.99 -10.33 -8.96
C LEU A 721 16.34 -10.61 -7.60
N VAL A 722 16.53 -11.81 -7.04
CA VAL A 722 15.91 -12.21 -5.76
C VAL A 722 16.46 -11.38 -4.59
N ALA A 723 17.77 -11.07 -4.57
CA ALA A 723 18.36 -10.21 -3.55
C ALA A 723 17.74 -8.80 -3.53
N VAL A 724 17.53 -8.20 -4.73
CA VAL A 724 16.90 -6.89 -4.88
C VAL A 724 15.42 -6.91 -4.49
N VAL A 725 14.66 -7.91 -4.95
CA VAL A 725 13.23 -8.05 -4.60
C VAL A 725 13.04 -8.26 -3.09
N ARG A 726 13.88 -9.11 -2.45
CA ARG A 726 13.86 -9.28 -0.98
C ARG A 726 14.23 -7.99 -0.25
N ALA A 727 15.27 -7.26 -0.69
CA ALA A 727 15.64 -5.98 -0.09
C ALA A 727 14.51 -4.92 -0.13
N ILE A 728 13.73 -4.87 -1.20
CA ILE A 728 12.53 -4.00 -1.30
C ILE A 728 11.45 -4.45 -0.32
N ALA A 729 11.18 -5.77 -0.23
CA ALA A 729 10.17 -6.34 0.67
C ALA A 729 10.53 -6.20 2.16
N ASP A 730 11.83 -6.25 2.50
CA ASP A 730 12.36 -5.99 3.84
C ASP A 730 12.34 -4.50 4.20
N GLY A 731 12.26 -3.62 3.20
CA GLY A 731 12.24 -2.17 3.37
C GLY A 731 13.62 -1.54 3.56
N ASP A 732 14.67 -2.09 2.95
CA ASP A 732 16.05 -1.58 3.04
C ASP A 732 16.55 -1.09 1.67
N ILE A 733 16.43 0.22 1.44
CA ILE A 733 16.88 0.86 0.20
C ILE A 733 18.42 0.80 0.06
N GLY A 734 19.16 0.76 1.16
CA GLY A 734 20.62 0.66 1.14
C GLY A 734 21.09 -0.69 0.58
N ARG A 735 20.35 -1.76 0.89
CA ARG A 735 20.54 -3.09 0.30
C ARG A 735 20.21 -3.16 -1.19
N VAL A 736 19.29 -2.34 -1.68
CA VAL A 736 19.02 -2.17 -3.12
C VAL A 736 20.14 -1.36 -3.79
N GLU A 737 20.57 -0.25 -3.17
CA GLU A 737 21.54 0.70 -3.74
C GLU A 737 22.90 0.08 -4.07
N VAL A 738 23.37 -0.89 -3.27
CA VAL A 738 24.64 -1.60 -3.56
C VAL A 738 24.59 -2.40 -4.87
N PHE A 739 23.39 -2.80 -5.34
CA PHE A 739 23.22 -3.48 -6.62
C PHE A 739 23.09 -2.53 -7.81
N PHE A 740 22.85 -1.22 -7.66
CA PHE A 740 22.69 -0.30 -8.79
C PHE A 740 23.85 -0.35 -9.83
N PRO A 741 25.14 -0.44 -9.45
CA PRO A 741 26.22 -0.74 -10.39
C PRO A 741 26.00 -1.99 -11.25
N HIS A 742 25.65 -3.11 -10.60
CA HIS A 742 25.43 -4.40 -11.26
C HIS A 742 24.20 -4.34 -12.16
N LEU A 743 23.12 -3.71 -11.69
CA LEU A 743 21.89 -3.53 -12.46
C LEU A 743 22.10 -2.65 -13.69
N ALA A 744 22.84 -1.54 -13.59
CA ALA A 744 23.19 -0.71 -14.75
C ALA A 744 23.99 -1.50 -15.80
N MET A 745 24.93 -2.35 -15.36
CA MET A 745 25.64 -3.25 -16.26
C MET A 745 24.69 -4.28 -16.88
N MET A 746 23.90 -5.02 -16.09
CA MET A 746 22.93 -6.02 -16.57
C MET A 746 21.95 -5.44 -17.58
N PHE A 747 21.33 -4.29 -17.29
CA PHE A 747 20.41 -3.62 -18.22
C PHE A 747 21.08 -3.26 -19.54
N ARG A 748 22.28 -2.66 -19.50
CA ARG A 748 23.01 -2.29 -20.72
C ARG A 748 23.52 -3.48 -21.53
N GLY A 749 23.93 -4.56 -20.85
CA GLY A 749 24.35 -5.81 -21.49
C GLY A 749 23.18 -6.55 -22.14
N ALA A 750 22.01 -6.54 -21.50
CA ALA A 750 20.78 -7.15 -22.02
C ALA A 750 20.13 -6.33 -23.17
N GLY A 751 20.51 -5.06 -23.36
CA GLY A 751 19.93 -4.18 -24.37
C GLY A 751 18.73 -3.35 -23.90
N CYS A 752 18.40 -3.39 -22.61
CA CYS A 752 17.39 -2.58 -21.95
C CYS A 752 18.00 -1.23 -21.52
N ASN A 753 18.23 -0.36 -22.50
CA ASN A 753 18.99 0.88 -22.33
C ASN A 753 18.31 1.89 -21.40
N LYS A 754 16.98 1.97 -21.43
CA LYS A 754 16.24 3.00 -20.67
C LYS A 754 16.44 2.91 -19.15
N TYR A 755 16.37 1.71 -18.57
CA TYR A 755 16.61 1.53 -17.12
C TYR A 755 18.09 1.63 -16.73
N CYS A 756 19.03 1.35 -17.64
CA CYS A 756 20.42 1.74 -17.45
C CYS A 756 20.53 3.28 -17.32
N THR A 757 19.95 4.02 -18.26
CA THR A 757 19.97 5.50 -18.27
C THR A 757 19.30 6.11 -17.03
N GLU A 758 18.19 5.55 -16.52
CA GLU A 758 17.58 5.98 -15.25
C GLU A 758 18.52 5.77 -14.05
N ILE A 759 19.19 4.62 -13.94
CA ILE A 759 20.17 4.37 -12.87
C ILE A 759 21.35 5.35 -13.00
N LEU A 760 21.81 5.65 -14.21
CA LEU A 760 22.88 6.64 -14.43
C LEU A 760 22.43 8.05 -14.03
N HIS A 761 21.20 8.47 -14.35
CA HIS A 761 20.64 9.74 -13.87
C HIS A 761 20.56 9.79 -12.34
N PHE A 762 20.11 8.71 -11.70
CA PHE A 762 20.06 8.63 -10.25
C PHE A 762 21.46 8.68 -9.62
N LEU A 763 22.46 8.02 -10.21
CA LEU A 763 23.85 8.06 -9.74
C LEU A 763 24.50 9.44 -9.95
N VAL A 764 24.21 10.17 -11.04
CA VAL A 764 24.58 11.60 -11.20
C VAL A 764 24.00 12.40 -10.05
N ASN A 765 22.70 12.22 -9.81
CA ASN A 765 21.97 13.01 -8.84
C ASN A 765 22.48 12.77 -7.42
N LEU A 766 22.61 11.51 -7.00
CA LEU A 766 23.16 11.11 -5.70
C LEU A 766 24.59 11.61 -5.44
N LYS A 767 25.46 11.62 -6.46
CA LYS A 767 26.91 11.86 -6.28
C LYS A 767 27.34 13.30 -6.55
N HIS A 768 26.68 13.99 -7.48
CA HIS A 768 27.13 15.29 -7.98
C HIS A 768 26.10 16.41 -7.79
N VAL A 769 24.79 16.13 -7.87
CA VAL A 769 23.76 17.18 -7.95
C VAL A 769 23.09 17.46 -6.60
N TRP A 770 22.55 16.43 -5.96
CA TRP A 770 21.84 16.58 -4.69
C TRP A 770 22.80 16.93 -3.55
N THR A 771 22.27 17.60 -2.52
CA THR A 771 22.97 17.69 -1.24
C THR A 771 22.97 16.32 -0.56
N PRO A 772 23.97 15.98 0.28
CA PRO A 772 23.99 14.69 0.99
C PRO A 772 22.69 14.42 1.78
N GLU A 773 22.10 15.48 2.32
CA GLU A 773 20.87 15.44 3.11
C GLU A 773 19.65 15.19 2.23
N PHE A 774 19.54 15.85 1.07
CA PHE A 774 18.47 15.59 0.11
C PHE A 774 18.58 14.20 -0.54
N ALA A 775 19.80 13.76 -0.85
CA ALA A 775 20.05 12.41 -1.36
C ALA A 775 19.58 11.32 -0.38
N ASN A 776 19.67 11.58 0.93
CA ASN A 776 19.11 10.70 1.96
C ASN A 776 17.58 10.70 1.97
N ILE A 777 16.94 11.87 1.84
CA ILE A 777 15.48 11.99 1.70
C ILE A 777 14.99 11.23 0.45
N MET A 778 15.69 11.35 -0.68
CA MET A 778 15.35 10.61 -1.90
C MET A 778 15.39 9.09 -1.64
N ARG A 779 16.47 8.56 -1.05
CA ARG A 779 16.59 7.13 -0.68
C ARG A 779 15.44 6.67 0.22
N ASP A 780 15.20 7.39 1.32
CA ASP A 780 14.26 6.99 2.38
C ASP A 780 12.80 6.89 1.90
N ASN A 781 12.48 7.50 0.76
CA ASN A 781 11.12 7.60 0.22
C ASN A 781 10.92 6.87 -1.12
N MET A 782 11.91 6.10 -1.60
CA MET A 782 11.74 5.16 -2.72
C MET A 782 10.93 3.90 -2.36
N ILE A 783 10.84 3.59 -1.05
CA ILE A 783 10.09 2.46 -0.50
C ILE A 783 9.08 2.99 0.52
N VAL A 784 7.86 2.48 0.45
CA VAL A 784 6.75 2.83 1.35
C VAL A 784 6.32 1.62 2.18
N ARG A 785 5.74 1.87 3.37
CA ARG A 785 5.29 0.83 4.31
C ARG A 785 3.91 1.16 4.88
N PHE A 786 2.91 0.33 4.59
CA PHE A 786 1.53 0.51 5.09
C PHE A 786 1.07 -0.56 6.10
N GLY A 787 1.99 -1.45 6.50
CA GLY A 787 1.75 -2.47 7.51
C GLY A 787 3.04 -3.21 7.89
N PRO A 788 3.07 -3.93 9.03
CA PRO A 788 4.23 -4.72 9.42
C PRO A 788 4.56 -5.77 8.36
N GLY A 789 5.80 -5.78 7.84
CA GLY A 789 6.22 -6.68 6.76
C GLY A 789 5.59 -6.40 5.39
N HIS A 790 4.98 -5.23 5.19
CA HIS A 790 4.35 -4.81 3.93
C HIS A 790 5.05 -3.58 3.35
N CYS A 791 6.33 -3.74 2.99
CA CYS A 791 7.09 -2.76 2.22
C CYS A 791 6.97 -3.01 0.72
N MET A 792 6.97 -1.93 -0.07
CA MET A 792 6.98 -1.98 -1.53
C MET A 792 7.57 -0.69 -2.11
N GLY A 793 8.03 -0.71 -3.37
CA GLY A 793 8.41 0.52 -4.06
C GLY A 793 7.25 1.51 -4.17
N THR A 794 7.53 2.81 -4.11
CA THR A 794 6.49 3.87 -4.18
C THR A 794 5.62 3.77 -5.45
N ASP A 795 6.22 3.30 -6.55
CA ASP A 795 5.54 3.05 -7.84
C ASP A 795 4.66 1.78 -7.84
N MET A 796 4.92 0.80 -6.98
CA MET A 796 4.02 -0.35 -6.78
C MET A 796 2.72 0.09 -6.10
N ASN A 797 2.81 1.04 -5.17
CA ASN A 797 1.62 1.49 -4.42
C ASN A 797 0.59 2.15 -5.34
N ILE A 798 1.03 2.98 -6.29
CA ILE A 798 0.08 3.59 -7.23
C ILE A 798 -0.58 2.55 -8.15
N GLU A 799 0.15 1.55 -8.67
CA GLU A 799 -0.49 0.51 -9.50
C GLU A 799 -1.45 -0.36 -8.67
N HIS A 800 -1.17 -0.64 -7.39
CA HIS A 800 -2.15 -1.25 -6.50
C HIS A 800 -3.43 -0.39 -6.41
N LEU A 801 -3.31 0.91 -6.13
CA LEU A 801 -4.44 1.83 -6.02
C LEU A 801 -5.23 1.94 -7.33
N ILE A 802 -4.55 2.05 -8.48
CA ILE A 802 -5.15 2.01 -9.81
C ILE A 802 -5.85 0.66 -10.06
N GLY A 803 -5.27 -0.46 -9.65
CA GLY A 803 -5.89 -1.79 -9.71
C GLY A 803 -7.19 -1.89 -8.89
N TYR A 804 -7.22 -1.29 -7.70
CA TYR A 804 -8.44 -1.18 -6.89
C TYR A 804 -9.50 -0.31 -7.57
N LEU A 805 -9.11 0.82 -8.17
CA LEU A 805 -10.01 1.69 -8.94
C LEU A 805 -10.61 0.94 -10.15
N LYS A 806 -9.76 0.33 -11.00
CA LYS A 806 -10.16 -0.51 -12.14
C LYS A 806 -11.16 -1.61 -11.71
N THR A 807 -10.92 -2.27 -10.57
CA THR A 807 -11.80 -3.31 -10.01
C THR A 807 -13.16 -2.76 -9.57
N LEU A 808 -13.17 -1.64 -8.83
CA LEU A 808 -14.40 -1.01 -8.34
C LEU A 808 -15.27 -0.47 -9.48
N LEU A 809 -14.65 0.15 -10.50
CA LEU A 809 -15.34 0.58 -11.72
C LEU A 809 -15.98 -0.59 -12.46
N LYS A 810 -15.22 -1.68 -12.68
CA LYS A 810 -15.72 -2.90 -13.33
C LYS A 810 -16.93 -3.50 -12.59
N ALA A 811 -16.93 -3.45 -11.26
CA ALA A 811 -18.04 -3.93 -10.43
C ALA A 811 -19.29 -3.03 -10.46
N LYS A 812 -19.15 -1.72 -10.79
CA LYS A 812 -20.28 -0.77 -10.86
C LYS A 812 -20.80 -0.51 -12.28
N GLY A 813 -20.11 -0.98 -13.31
CA GLY A 813 -20.49 -0.85 -14.70
C GLY A 813 -19.93 0.41 -15.35
N MET A 814 -19.75 0.35 -16.68
CA MET A 814 -19.00 1.31 -17.50
C MET A 814 -19.72 2.66 -17.74
N SER A 815 -20.64 3.06 -16.85
CA SER A 815 -21.39 4.32 -16.92
C SER A 815 -20.92 5.35 -15.89
N SER A 816 -19.70 5.22 -15.39
CA SER A 816 -19.04 6.21 -14.53
C SER A 816 -18.55 7.40 -15.36
N THR A 817 -19.03 8.61 -15.05
CA THR A 817 -18.40 9.84 -15.53
C THR A 817 -17.02 10.03 -14.90
N TRP A 818 -16.13 10.76 -15.57
CA TRP A 818 -14.80 11.09 -15.05
C TRP A 818 -14.87 11.86 -13.72
N ASP A 819 -15.86 12.73 -13.52
CA ASP A 819 -16.06 13.44 -12.25
C ASP A 819 -16.30 12.47 -11.08
N ARG A 820 -17.06 11.40 -11.34
CA ARG A 820 -17.34 10.36 -10.35
C ARG A 820 -16.11 9.50 -10.08
N LEU A 821 -15.27 9.24 -11.09
CA LEU A 821 -13.97 8.62 -10.88
C LEU A 821 -13.06 9.50 -10.01
N GLY A 822 -13.01 10.82 -10.27
CA GLY A 822 -12.27 11.77 -9.45
C GLY A 822 -12.71 11.75 -7.99
N ASN A 823 -14.02 11.69 -7.72
CA ASN A 823 -14.54 11.52 -6.36
C ASN A 823 -14.05 10.19 -5.72
N ILE A 824 -14.13 9.08 -6.45
CA ILE A 824 -13.76 7.75 -5.96
C ILE A 824 -12.25 7.65 -5.71
N SER A 825 -11.42 8.25 -6.57
CA SER A 825 -9.97 8.18 -6.48
C SER A 825 -9.41 9.00 -5.32
N ALA A 826 -9.95 10.20 -5.05
CA ALA A 826 -9.62 10.96 -3.85
C ALA A 826 -9.99 10.20 -2.57
N ALA A 827 -11.12 9.48 -2.57
CA ALA A 827 -11.61 8.72 -1.42
C ALA A 827 -11.04 7.28 -1.30
N ILE A 828 -10.19 6.81 -2.22
CA ILE A 828 -9.91 5.38 -2.39
C ILE A 828 -9.30 4.70 -1.16
N VAL A 829 -8.40 5.39 -0.46
CA VAL A 829 -7.74 4.87 0.75
C VAL A 829 -8.76 4.73 1.89
N HIS A 830 -9.65 5.70 2.08
CA HIS A 830 -10.71 5.60 3.09
C HIS A 830 -11.73 4.52 2.73
N LEU A 831 -12.11 4.36 1.46
CA LEU A 831 -12.96 3.24 1.00
C LEU A 831 -12.33 1.87 1.31
N GLN A 832 -11.00 1.73 1.16
CA GLN A 832 -10.29 0.52 1.58
C GLN A 832 -10.26 0.34 3.10
N ARG A 833 -10.11 1.43 3.88
CA ARG A 833 -10.16 1.39 5.35
C ARG A 833 -11.53 0.95 5.83
N VAL A 834 -12.63 1.51 5.32
CA VAL A 834 -14.01 1.03 5.57
C VAL A 834 -14.12 -0.47 5.30
N LYS A 835 -13.63 -0.93 4.14
CA LYS A 835 -13.65 -2.35 3.76
C LYS A 835 -12.88 -3.24 4.74
N LYS A 836 -11.70 -2.82 5.21
CA LYS A 836 -10.90 -3.55 6.22
C LYS A 836 -11.60 -3.54 7.59
N LYS A 837 -12.09 -2.38 8.04
CA LYS A 837 -12.69 -2.17 9.37
C LYS A 837 -14.01 -2.92 9.55
N ILE A 838 -14.94 -2.81 8.59
CA ILE A 838 -16.24 -3.52 8.66
C ILE A 838 -16.04 -5.04 8.58
N ASN A 839 -15.13 -5.53 7.74
CA ASN A 839 -14.85 -6.96 7.62
C ASN A 839 -14.22 -7.53 8.91
N SER A 840 -13.33 -6.77 9.56
CA SER A 840 -12.77 -7.11 10.87
C SER A 840 -13.83 -7.10 11.97
N ALA A 841 -14.62 -6.03 12.07
CA ALA A 841 -15.65 -5.85 13.09
C ALA A 841 -16.70 -6.96 13.05
N LEU A 842 -17.20 -7.30 11.86
CA LEU A 842 -18.25 -8.31 11.68
C LEU A 842 -17.75 -9.76 11.68
N GLU A 843 -16.44 -10.01 11.86
CA GLU A 843 -15.82 -11.34 11.66
C GLU A 843 -16.24 -11.95 10.30
N GLY A 844 -16.33 -11.10 9.28
CA GLY A 844 -16.73 -11.49 7.93
C GLY A 844 -15.79 -12.57 7.43
N SER A 845 -16.34 -13.62 6.78
CA SER A 845 -15.59 -14.82 6.40
C SER A 845 -14.25 -14.45 5.77
N HIS A 846 -13.17 -14.70 6.51
CA HIS A 846 -11.85 -14.19 6.17
C HIS A 846 -11.37 -14.91 4.91
N ARG A 847 -11.70 -14.38 3.73
CA ARG A 847 -10.92 -14.61 2.51
C ARG A 847 -9.53 -14.12 2.88
N SER A 848 -8.68 -15.08 3.21
CA SER A 848 -7.54 -14.84 4.07
C SER A 848 -6.71 -13.68 3.52
N THR A 849 -6.51 -12.64 4.34
CA THR A 849 -5.67 -11.48 4.00
C THR A 849 -4.24 -11.89 3.68
N ARG A 850 -3.83 -13.06 4.17
CA ARG A 850 -2.74 -13.86 3.61
C ARG A 850 -3.34 -14.75 2.54
N HIS A 851 -3.14 -14.47 1.26
CA HIS A 851 -3.33 -15.53 0.25
C HIS A 851 -2.58 -16.75 0.78
N THR A 852 -3.25 -17.90 0.90
CA THR A 852 -2.54 -19.13 1.27
C THR A 852 -1.64 -19.40 0.08
N THR A 853 -0.36 -19.02 0.19
CA THR A 853 0.60 -19.14 -0.89
C THR A 853 0.53 -20.58 -1.36
N PRO A 854 0.11 -20.85 -2.61
CA PRO A 854 -0.10 -22.23 -3.05
C PRO A 854 1.21 -22.97 -2.86
N ASP A 855 1.16 -24.14 -2.23
CA ASP A 855 2.34 -24.95 -2.00
C ASP A 855 2.93 -25.33 -3.36
N THR A 856 4.05 -24.68 -3.67
CA THR A 856 4.77 -24.85 -4.93
C THR A 856 6.09 -25.59 -4.72
N SER A 857 6.35 -26.12 -3.52
CA SER A 857 7.56 -26.91 -3.23
C SER A 857 7.68 -28.11 -4.17
N ASN A 858 6.56 -28.70 -4.64
CA ASN A 858 6.59 -29.75 -5.66
C ASN A 858 7.27 -29.29 -6.98
N MET A 859 7.02 -28.06 -7.45
CA MET A 859 7.66 -27.51 -8.65
C MET A 859 9.16 -27.29 -8.42
N VAL A 860 9.54 -26.77 -7.25
CA VAL A 860 10.94 -26.59 -6.84
C VAL A 860 11.68 -27.93 -6.81
N PHE A 861 11.11 -28.96 -6.16
CA PHE A 861 11.70 -30.31 -6.13
C PHE A 861 11.62 -31.05 -7.47
N ARG A 862 10.80 -30.62 -8.45
CA ARG A 862 10.88 -31.10 -9.84
C ARG A 862 12.10 -30.52 -10.54
N VAL A 863 12.35 -29.21 -10.41
CA VAL A 863 13.56 -28.56 -10.95
C VAL A 863 14.83 -29.16 -10.32
N GLN A 864 14.87 -29.30 -8.99
CA GLN A 864 16.01 -29.88 -8.26
C GLN A 864 16.37 -31.29 -8.74
N ARG A 865 15.38 -32.19 -8.85
CA ARG A 865 15.61 -33.54 -9.36
C ARG A 865 16.05 -33.55 -10.82
N LYS A 866 15.49 -32.69 -11.68
CA LYS A 866 15.87 -32.66 -13.09
C LYS A 866 17.27 -32.08 -13.29
N ALA A 867 17.64 -31.04 -12.55
CA ALA A 867 18.98 -30.48 -12.54
C ALA A 867 20.05 -31.47 -12.03
N ALA A 868 19.67 -32.41 -11.15
CA ALA A 868 20.53 -33.51 -10.73
C ALA A 868 20.64 -34.61 -11.82
N GLN A 869 19.52 -34.99 -12.45
CA GLN A 869 19.48 -35.98 -13.54
C GLN A 869 20.31 -35.56 -14.77
N GLU A 870 20.20 -34.29 -15.16
CA GLU A 870 20.94 -33.73 -16.31
C GLU A 870 22.33 -33.19 -15.92
N ALA A 871 22.78 -33.41 -14.67
CA ALA A 871 24.10 -32.96 -14.17
C ALA A 871 24.43 -31.47 -14.45
N LEU A 872 23.46 -30.56 -14.35
CA LEU A 872 23.61 -29.16 -14.81
C LEU A 872 24.69 -28.33 -14.07
N HIS A 873 25.06 -28.73 -12.86
CA HIS A 873 26.11 -28.08 -12.05
C HIS A 873 27.49 -28.73 -12.20
N LYS A 874 27.63 -29.69 -13.12
CA LYS A 874 28.90 -30.33 -13.43
C LYS A 874 29.19 -30.14 -14.92
N PHE A 875 30.44 -29.91 -15.23
CA PHE A 875 30.95 -29.96 -16.58
C PHE A 875 30.84 -31.40 -17.12
N GLU A 876 30.23 -31.57 -18.30
CA GLU A 876 30.04 -32.86 -18.97
C GLU A 876 30.55 -32.76 -20.43
N PRO A 877 31.68 -33.41 -20.79
CA PRO A 877 32.32 -33.23 -22.09
C PRO A 877 31.45 -33.61 -23.30
N GLU A 878 30.62 -34.63 -23.16
CA GLU A 878 29.78 -35.18 -24.25
C GLU A 878 28.28 -34.89 -24.03
N ARG A 879 27.96 -33.69 -23.53
CA ARG A 879 26.56 -33.32 -23.23
C ARG A 879 25.67 -33.37 -24.47
N ALA A 880 24.60 -34.16 -24.40
CA ALA A 880 23.62 -34.27 -25.47
C ALA A 880 22.99 -32.90 -25.82
N ASN A 881 22.92 -32.61 -27.12
CA ASN A 881 22.44 -31.33 -27.68
C ASN A 881 23.25 -30.08 -27.27
N ASN A 882 24.54 -30.22 -26.93
CA ASN A 882 25.40 -29.06 -26.66
C ASN A 882 25.64 -28.21 -27.93
N ASP A 883 26.02 -28.81 -29.07
CA ASP A 883 26.28 -28.10 -30.33
C ASP A 883 25.15 -27.15 -30.82
N PRO A 884 23.85 -27.52 -30.79
CA PRO A 884 22.76 -26.60 -31.14
C PRO A 884 22.38 -25.62 -30.02
N THR A 885 22.96 -25.72 -28.82
CA THR A 885 22.61 -24.84 -27.69
C THR A 885 23.28 -23.48 -27.85
N LYS A 886 22.47 -22.41 -27.84
CA LYS A 886 22.98 -21.05 -27.90
C LYS A 886 23.67 -20.66 -26.58
N ALA A 887 24.90 -20.18 -26.68
CA ALA A 887 25.59 -19.55 -25.54
C ALA A 887 24.88 -18.26 -25.10
N VAL A 888 24.61 -18.15 -23.80
CA VAL A 888 24.02 -16.97 -23.17
C VAL A 888 25.12 -15.93 -22.94
N LEU A 889 24.80 -14.66 -23.25
CA LEU A 889 25.71 -13.55 -23.04
C LEU A 889 25.86 -13.24 -21.54
N ASP A 890 27.09 -13.05 -21.08
CA ASP A 890 27.31 -12.40 -19.78
C ASP A 890 26.96 -10.91 -19.87
N ILE A 891 25.71 -10.59 -19.51
CA ILE A 891 25.18 -9.23 -19.53
C ILE A 891 25.89 -8.27 -18.55
N GLN A 892 26.55 -8.77 -17.49
CA GLN A 892 27.35 -7.90 -16.62
C GLN A 892 28.65 -7.49 -17.30
N LEU A 893 29.38 -8.45 -17.89
CA LEU A 893 30.63 -8.20 -18.60
C LEU A 893 30.42 -7.35 -19.86
N VAL A 894 29.43 -7.70 -20.69
CA VAL A 894 29.06 -6.94 -21.90
C VAL A 894 28.57 -5.54 -21.52
N GLY A 895 27.80 -5.42 -20.43
CA GLY A 895 27.36 -4.15 -19.88
C GLY A 895 28.51 -3.25 -19.43
N GLU A 896 29.49 -3.79 -18.69
CA GLU A 896 30.71 -3.09 -18.29
C GLU A 896 31.49 -2.58 -19.50
N GLN A 897 31.67 -3.43 -20.52
CA GLN A 897 32.39 -3.06 -21.75
C GLN A 897 31.65 -1.94 -22.51
N LYS A 898 30.33 -2.06 -22.73
CA LYS A 898 29.49 -1.03 -23.37
C LYS A 898 29.49 0.30 -22.59
N LEU A 899 29.46 0.26 -21.26
CA LEU A 899 29.53 1.46 -20.40
C LEU A 899 30.89 2.16 -20.51
N LYS A 900 31.99 1.41 -20.53
CA LYS A 900 33.35 1.95 -20.68
C LYS A 900 33.62 2.53 -22.07
N SER A 901 33.11 1.91 -23.14
CA SER A 901 33.47 2.26 -24.51
C SER A 901 32.70 3.44 -25.09
N SER A 902 31.38 3.52 -24.88
CA SER A 902 30.54 4.53 -25.54
C SER A 902 29.44 5.11 -24.67
N THR A 903 28.68 4.29 -23.95
CA THR A 903 27.43 4.72 -23.30
C THR A 903 27.64 5.81 -22.26
N LEU A 904 28.68 5.72 -21.43
CA LEU A 904 28.97 6.76 -20.44
C LEU A 904 29.36 8.10 -21.08
N GLY A 905 30.09 8.06 -22.20
CA GLY A 905 30.47 9.25 -22.96
C GLY A 905 29.26 9.96 -23.56
N THR A 906 28.33 9.20 -24.17
CA THR A 906 27.06 9.74 -24.70
C THR A 906 26.17 10.28 -23.59
N PHE A 907 26.01 9.53 -22.49
CA PHE A 907 25.22 9.95 -21.33
C PHE A 907 25.75 11.26 -20.71
N ASN A 908 27.06 11.37 -20.49
CA ASN A 908 27.67 12.61 -19.97
C ASN A 908 27.47 13.80 -20.92
N LYS A 909 27.55 13.61 -22.25
CA LYS A 909 27.24 14.66 -23.22
C LYS A 909 25.78 15.13 -23.10
N LYS A 910 24.82 14.19 -23.02
CA LYS A 910 23.38 14.48 -22.84
C LYS A 910 23.12 15.24 -21.53
N VAL A 911 23.71 14.80 -20.42
CA VAL A 911 23.55 15.41 -19.08
C VAL A 911 24.20 16.80 -18.98
N LEU A 912 25.36 17.03 -19.63
CA LEU A 912 25.96 18.37 -19.70
C LEU A 912 25.19 19.30 -20.65
N ALA A 913 24.64 18.79 -21.76
CA ALA A 913 23.73 19.53 -22.63
C ALA A 913 22.43 19.93 -21.90
N MET A 914 21.89 19.04 -21.06
CA MET A 914 20.75 19.32 -20.19
C MET A 914 21.04 20.49 -19.22
N ALA A 915 22.21 20.49 -18.58
CA ALA A 915 22.64 21.60 -17.71
C ALA A 915 22.86 22.93 -18.44
N ALA A 916 23.12 22.87 -19.75
CA ALA A 916 23.20 24.04 -20.64
C ALA A 916 21.85 24.43 -21.29
N GLY A 917 20.76 23.69 -21.04
CA GLY A 917 19.45 23.94 -21.64
C GLY A 917 19.38 23.62 -23.14
N ILE A 918 20.03 22.55 -23.58
CA ILE A 918 20.09 22.09 -24.98
C ILE A 918 19.38 20.74 -25.11
N GLU A 919 18.51 20.61 -26.12
CA GLU A 919 17.75 19.38 -26.43
C GLU A 919 18.65 18.27 -27.01
N PHE A 920 18.24 17.02 -26.81
CA PHE A 920 18.89 15.81 -27.33
C PHE A 920 17.87 14.69 -27.55
N GLU A 921 18.17 13.75 -28.45
CA GLU A 921 17.31 12.59 -28.74
C GLU A 921 17.35 11.54 -27.61
N GLU A 922 16.23 10.87 -27.34
CA GLU A 922 16.12 9.84 -26.30
C GLU A 922 16.97 8.58 -26.62
N ASP A 923 17.21 7.72 -25.62
CA ASP A 923 17.84 6.42 -25.84
C ASP A 923 16.77 5.38 -26.22
N GLU A 924 16.92 4.74 -27.39
CA GLU A 924 16.10 3.59 -27.78
C GLU A 924 16.61 2.29 -27.12
N ASP A 925 15.70 1.36 -26.83
CA ASP A 925 16.07 0.02 -26.35
C ASP A 925 16.46 -0.87 -27.53
N GLU A 926 17.49 -1.70 -27.34
CA GLU A 926 17.85 -2.77 -28.28
C GLU A 926 16.90 -3.98 -28.13
N CYS A 927 16.21 -4.08 -26.99
CA CYS A 927 15.13 -5.04 -26.73
C CYS A 927 13.75 -4.52 -27.19
N PRO A 928 12.76 -5.41 -27.44
CA PRO A 928 11.41 -5.01 -27.83
C PRO A 928 10.77 -4.02 -26.85
N ALA A 929 10.17 -2.96 -27.38
CA ALA A 929 9.55 -1.92 -26.56
C ALA A 929 8.40 -2.44 -25.69
N VAL A 930 8.38 -2.02 -24.42
CA VAL A 930 7.29 -2.32 -23.48
C VAL A 930 6.04 -1.53 -23.88
N SER A 931 5.07 -2.24 -24.46
CA SER A 931 3.72 -1.72 -24.73
C SER A 931 2.77 -2.11 -23.60
N PHE A 932 2.42 -1.16 -22.74
CA PHE A 932 1.49 -1.39 -21.62
C PHE A 932 0.03 -1.56 -22.10
N ILE A 933 -0.28 -2.73 -22.66
CA ILE A 933 -1.65 -3.18 -22.98
C ILE A 933 -1.93 -4.51 -22.27
N GLY A 934 -1.57 -4.55 -20.99
CA GLY A 934 -1.85 -5.65 -20.07
C GLY A 934 -2.62 -5.16 -18.86
N SER A 935 -3.88 -5.55 -18.71
CA SER A 935 -4.61 -5.36 -17.46
C SER A 935 -3.97 -6.23 -16.37
N CYS A 936 -3.28 -5.62 -15.42
CA CYS A 936 -2.77 -6.30 -14.23
C CYS A 936 -3.94 -7.05 -13.55
N SER A 937 -3.92 -8.37 -13.67
CA SER A 937 -5.05 -9.24 -13.34
C SER A 937 -4.86 -9.81 -11.94
N LEU A 938 -4.82 -8.92 -10.95
CA LEU A 938 -4.85 -9.30 -9.53
C LEU A 938 -6.17 -10.02 -9.25
N VAL A 939 -6.07 -11.29 -8.81
CA VAL A 939 -7.19 -12.21 -8.49
C VAL A 939 -7.51 -12.18 -7.01
#